data_AF-A0A101UJM3-F1
#
_entry.id   AF-A0A101UJM3-F1
#
_cell.length_a   1.000
_cell.length_b   1.000
_cell.length_c   1.000
_cell.angle_alpha   90.00
_cell.angle_beta   90.00
_cell.angle_gamma   90.00
#
_symmetry.space_group_name_H-M   'P 1'
#
loop_
_entity.id
_entity.type
_entity.pdbx_description
1 polymer ?
#
loop_
_entity_poly.entity_id
_entity_poly.type
_entity_poly.pdbx_seq_one_letter_code
_entity_poly.pdbx_strand_id
1 'polypeptide(L)'
;MTNPGEVLRLPASAAPEGCPSWDGASADRWTRTLPARGVPLRAPLGAALWLPLCAVVGAGALAYNGVLPGWAAVLLGLHLVWAAQRPEAVRVCAPVAAVAVVALGDWPGPPWLLPPLLVAALTAVWLAAVLRLSARGRQRAAALTAAGGATAPVPVEAGKRLRRGRLLIGLGLVTAGAGASVSGAAYLWAEGADRQGVPAGGWCLAGLGFTVLFSGALARRRAAALRGEPVPVLRVLLREGRDGDTEVYAADDTAGGRPLFTVATVGAEEDDADAEDERAEDERAEDERAEDDRADDGPAADDGRVTGDHRADDGRAAEGDRVDGGWVTGDHRADVGRAAEGDGVDGVDGDRAAEGDRAAEGDRAAEGDRVDEDAEELLDRWGGDRGGPLREGVLFGAPWDGAEVVVLAAAEKAGEPPVVELSSGPVRPVTGWNLRRRAGEARRGAARENWYRAQGRSAEEAAGRAGDAAPAALLRWRAGWGDWISMAVVVLYAAWFSGGHGIRHYVVGVAVSLLAARVLPRRLCWRITADRDGLWLAGFRGPRLLAWDDIRTVRCRRSELRIVGGRAPADEWAVDALRWPWLEARLGMPHPYERTAAEITALWRDPARRPTGVADERRRGRALWPLGVVIGAVGVAAVLFH
;
A
#
# COMPACT_ATOMS: atom_id res chain seq x y z
N MET A 1 -11.15 27.78 -8.98
CA MET A 1 -10.40 26.67 -9.62
C MET A 1 -9.17 27.28 -10.23
N THR A 2 -8.02 27.10 -9.58
CA THR A 2 -6.69 27.53 -10.07
C THR A 2 -6.33 26.74 -11.32
N ASN A 3 -5.60 27.38 -12.24
CA ASN A 3 -5.21 26.77 -13.50
C ASN A 3 -4.28 25.57 -13.20
N PRO A 4 -4.47 24.38 -13.78
CA PRO A 4 -3.66 23.18 -13.46
C PRO A 4 -2.15 23.31 -13.78
N GLY A 5 -1.74 24.38 -14.46
CA GLY A 5 -0.34 24.74 -14.70
C GLY A 5 0.22 25.84 -13.78
N GLU A 6 -0.57 26.37 -12.85
CA GLU A 6 -0.10 27.42 -11.95
C GLU A 6 0.68 26.81 -10.77
N VAL A 7 1.94 27.22 -10.64
CA VAL A 7 2.80 26.81 -9.52
C VAL A 7 2.52 27.73 -8.33
N LEU A 8 2.00 27.15 -7.25
CA LEU A 8 1.83 27.85 -5.98
C LEU A 8 3.18 28.07 -5.32
N ARG A 9 3.55 29.35 -5.14
CA ARG A 9 4.86 29.75 -4.65
C ARG A 9 4.91 29.69 -3.13
N LEU A 10 6.06 29.27 -2.61
CA LEU A 10 6.34 29.32 -1.18
C LEU A 10 6.78 30.75 -0.84
N PRO A 11 6.26 31.37 0.24
CA PRO A 11 6.74 32.67 0.68
C PRO A 11 8.25 32.66 0.91
N ALA A 12 8.96 33.69 0.45
CA ALA A 12 10.42 33.76 0.56
C ALA A 12 10.91 33.71 2.02
N SER A 13 10.10 34.21 2.96
CA SER A 13 10.37 34.15 4.41
C SER A 13 10.30 32.74 5.00
N ALA A 14 9.65 31.79 4.32
CA ALA A 14 9.50 30.42 4.78
C ALA A 14 10.65 29.52 4.33
N ALA A 15 11.36 29.88 3.25
CA ALA A 15 12.50 29.13 2.76
C ALA A 15 13.76 29.47 3.58
N PRO A 16 14.55 28.47 4.04
CA PRO A 16 15.84 28.73 4.67
C PRO A 16 16.78 29.50 3.71
N GLU A 17 17.53 30.45 4.25
CA GLU A 17 18.51 31.22 3.47
C GLU A 17 19.54 30.30 2.81
N GLY A 18 19.85 30.57 1.54
CA GLY A 18 20.82 29.79 0.77
C GLY A 18 20.36 28.38 0.38
N CYS A 19 19.08 28.04 0.53
CA CYS A 19 18.55 26.74 0.13
C CYS A 19 18.62 26.56 -1.40
N PRO A 20 19.46 25.63 -1.92
CA PRO A 20 19.63 25.45 -3.35
C PRO A 20 18.39 24.81 -3.98
N SER A 21 18.10 25.20 -5.22
CA SER A 21 17.11 24.53 -6.07
C SER A 21 17.62 23.16 -6.49
N TRP A 22 16.81 22.12 -6.28
CA TRP A 22 17.11 20.81 -6.83
C TRP A 22 16.80 20.80 -8.32
N ASP A 23 17.79 21.19 -9.13
CA ASP A 23 17.69 21.28 -10.59
C ASP A 23 17.63 19.90 -11.27
N GLY A 24 17.22 19.90 -12.54
CA GLY A 24 17.13 18.72 -13.39
C GLY A 24 18.47 17.98 -13.50
N ALA A 25 19.60 18.69 -13.55
CA ALA A 25 20.92 18.07 -13.62
C ALA A 25 21.29 17.28 -12.34
N SER A 26 20.98 17.82 -11.17
CA SER A 26 21.18 17.15 -9.88
C SER A 26 20.18 16.02 -9.68
N ALA A 27 18.94 16.20 -10.13
CA ALA A 27 17.92 15.17 -10.17
C ALA A 27 18.34 13.99 -11.05
N ASP A 28 18.93 14.26 -12.22
CA ASP A 28 19.46 13.23 -13.12
C ASP A 28 20.64 12.48 -12.51
N ARG A 29 21.59 13.19 -11.90
CA ARG A 29 22.68 12.54 -11.15
C ARG A 29 22.12 11.63 -10.06
N TRP A 30 21.12 12.09 -9.30
CA TRP A 30 20.49 11.29 -8.25
C TRP A 30 19.77 10.06 -8.83
N THR A 31 18.98 10.20 -9.91
CA THR A 31 18.25 9.07 -10.50
C THR A 31 19.17 8.05 -11.16
N ARG A 32 20.33 8.45 -11.71
CA ARG A 32 21.35 7.52 -12.25
C ARG A 32 21.95 6.62 -11.17
N THR A 33 21.86 6.98 -9.89
CA THR A 33 22.36 6.14 -8.80
C THR A 33 21.39 5.04 -8.36
N LEU A 34 20.18 5.00 -8.92
CA LEU A 34 19.18 3.97 -8.66
C LEU A 34 19.72 2.56 -8.94
N PRO A 35 19.27 1.54 -8.20
CA PRO A 35 19.71 0.18 -8.45
C PRO A 35 19.21 -0.31 -9.82
N ALA A 36 19.92 -1.27 -10.41
CA ALA A 36 19.59 -1.85 -11.70
C ALA A 36 18.17 -2.46 -11.72
N ARG A 37 17.59 -2.59 -12.93
CA ARG A 37 16.19 -3.00 -13.17
C ARG A 37 15.76 -4.34 -12.52
N GLY A 38 16.70 -5.19 -12.08
CA GLY A 38 16.43 -6.46 -11.42
C GLY A 38 16.43 -6.43 -9.88
N VAL A 39 16.81 -5.32 -9.25
CA VAL A 39 16.83 -5.21 -7.80
C VAL A 39 15.44 -4.75 -7.32
N PRO A 40 14.75 -5.54 -6.48
CA PRO A 40 13.41 -5.18 -6.02
C PRO A 40 13.47 -3.89 -5.21
N LEU A 41 12.85 -2.83 -5.74
CA LEU A 41 12.53 -1.63 -4.97
C LEU A 41 11.32 -1.89 -4.08
N ARG A 42 11.09 -1.00 -3.12
CA ARG A 42 10.02 -1.18 -2.13
C ARG A 42 8.67 -1.30 -2.84
N ALA A 43 7.98 -2.40 -2.56
CA ALA A 43 6.67 -2.65 -3.15
C ALA A 43 5.66 -1.57 -2.68
N PRO A 44 4.67 -1.19 -3.52
CA PRO A 44 3.59 -0.29 -3.10
C PRO A 44 2.88 -0.85 -1.85
N LEU A 45 2.25 0.01 -1.04
CA LEU A 45 1.66 -0.36 0.25
C LEU A 45 0.77 -1.63 0.16
N GLY A 46 -0.04 -1.74 -0.88
CA GLY A 46 -0.85 -2.94 -1.12
C GLY A 46 -0.01 -4.21 -1.28
N ALA A 47 1.06 -4.16 -2.07
CA ALA A 47 1.99 -5.30 -2.21
C ALA A 47 2.80 -5.55 -0.92
N ALA A 48 3.03 -4.54 -0.09
CA ALA A 48 3.67 -4.73 1.22
C ALA A 48 2.80 -5.54 2.20
N LEU A 49 1.47 -5.51 2.05
CA LEU A 49 0.54 -6.37 2.80
C LEU A 49 0.43 -7.77 2.19
N TRP A 50 0.35 -7.87 0.85
CA TRP A 50 0.23 -9.14 0.16
C TRP A 50 1.50 -10.01 0.21
N LEU A 51 2.68 -9.39 0.18
CA LEU A 51 3.94 -10.13 0.13
C LEU A 51 4.17 -11.02 1.38
N PRO A 52 3.97 -10.54 2.62
CA PRO A 52 3.91 -11.40 3.82
C PRO A 52 2.93 -12.55 3.69
N LEU A 53 1.70 -12.28 3.22
CA LEU A 53 0.68 -13.31 3.10
C LEU A 53 1.09 -14.38 2.08
N CYS A 54 1.59 -13.99 0.91
CA CYS A 54 2.11 -14.91 -0.09
C CYS A 54 3.31 -15.70 0.43
N ALA A 55 4.18 -15.09 1.23
CA ALA A 55 5.31 -15.78 1.84
C ALA A 55 4.85 -16.83 2.86
N VAL A 56 3.85 -16.51 3.69
CA VAL A 56 3.25 -17.47 4.65
C VAL A 56 2.57 -18.62 3.91
N VAL A 57 1.74 -18.34 2.90
CA VAL A 57 1.05 -19.36 2.10
C VAL A 57 2.05 -20.23 1.34
N GLY A 58 3.05 -19.62 0.70
CA GLY A 58 4.10 -20.33 -0.03
C GLY A 58 4.96 -21.20 0.89
N ALA A 59 5.37 -20.67 2.05
CA ALA A 59 6.12 -21.43 3.05
C ALA A 59 5.29 -22.59 3.61
N GLY A 60 4.02 -22.36 3.92
CA GLY A 60 3.08 -23.38 4.37
C GLY A 60 2.90 -24.48 3.32
N ALA A 61 2.74 -24.12 2.05
CA ALA A 61 2.63 -25.09 0.96
C ALA A 61 3.92 -25.90 0.78
N LEU A 62 5.10 -25.28 0.81
CA LEU A 62 6.39 -25.98 0.70
C LEU A 62 6.63 -26.94 1.87
N ALA A 63 6.25 -26.53 3.08
CA ALA A 63 6.33 -27.37 4.28
C ALA A 63 5.33 -28.54 4.23
N TYR A 64 4.08 -28.24 3.88
CA TYR A 64 2.99 -29.23 3.82
C TYR A 64 3.26 -30.34 2.81
N ASN A 65 3.84 -30.00 1.66
CA ASN A 65 4.20 -30.98 0.63
C ASN A 65 5.52 -31.71 0.92
N GLY A 66 6.17 -31.45 2.08
CA GLY A 66 7.43 -32.07 2.45
C GLY A 66 8.61 -31.69 1.55
N VAL A 67 8.48 -30.62 0.75
CA VAL A 67 9.54 -30.16 -0.16
C VAL A 67 10.69 -29.54 0.63
N LEU A 68 10.36 -28.81 1.70
CA LEU A 68 11.32 -28.21 2.61
C LEU A 68 10.89 -28.47 4.06
N PRO A 69 11.83 -28.59 5.01
CA PRO A 69 11.52 -28.47 6.42
C PRO A 69 10.78 -27.15 6.69
N GLY A 70 9.79 -27.17 7.59
CA GLY A 70 8.97 -25.98 7.86
C GLY A 70 9.80 -24.74 8.18
N TRP A 71 10.84 -24.87 9.00
CA TRP A 71 11.74 -23.76 9.32
C TRP A 71 12.47 -23.19 8.10
N ALA A 72 12.91 -24.03 7.15
CA ALA A 72 13.61 -23.61 5.95
C ALA A 72 12.68 -22.88 4.97
N ALA A 73 11.44 -23.36 4.84
CA ALA A 73 10.40 -22.71 4.06
C ALA A 73 10.06 -21.31 4.60
N VAL A 74 9.92 -21.19 5.92
CA VAL A 74 9.71 -19.90 6.59
C VAL A 74 10.89 -18.96 6.41
N LEU A 75 12.12 -19.45 6.58
CA LEU A 75 13.33 -18.65 6.35
C LEU A 75 13.35 -18.10 4.93
N LEU A 76 13.10 -18.92 3.91
CA LEU A 76 13.09 -18.47 2.53
C LEU A 76 12.02 -17.40 2.29
N GLY A 77 10.77 -17.66 2.71
CA GLY A 77 9.66 -16.71 2.56
C GLY A 77 9.94 -15.37 3.25
N LEU A 78 10.47 -15.42 4.46
CA LEU A 78 10.78 -14.22 5.25
C LEU A 78 11.93 -13.41 4.63
N HIS A 79 12.97 -14.05 4.07
CA HIS A 79 14.06 -13.34 3.40
C HIS A 79 13.60 -12.65 2.13
N LEU A 80 12.63 -13.21 1.39
CA LEU A 80 12.02 -12.54 0.23
C LEU A 80 11.25 -11.29 0.68
N VAL A 81 10.48 -11.39 1.77
CA VAL A 81 9.78 -10.24 2.38
C VAL A 81 10.78 -9.17 2.83
N TRP A 82 11.84 -9.57 3.53
CA TRP A 82 12.88 -8.66 4.01
C TRP A 82 13.68 -8.04 2.88
N ALA A 83 13.96 -8.75 1.78
CA ALA A 83 14.68 -8.16 0.65
C ALA A 83 13.89 -7.00 0.02
N ALA A 84 12.56 -7.16 -0.05
CA ALA A 84 11.67 -6.12 -0.55
C ALA A 84 11.47 -4.97 0.45
N GLN A 85 11.36 -5.27 1.74
CA GLN A 85 10.97 -4.28 2.75
C GLN A 85 12.14 -3.74 3.59
N ARG A 86 13.09 -4.60 3.99
CA ARG A 86 14.15 -4.38 4.98
C ARG A 86 15.48 -5.03 4.55
N PRO A 87 16.13 -4.53 3.48
CA PRO A 87 17.41 -5.09 3.03
C PRO A 87 18.52 -5.01 4.10
N GLU A 88 18.39 -4.12 5.09
CA GLU A 88 19.28 -4.04 6.25
C GLU A 88 19.26 -5.35 7.07
N ALA A 89 18.08 -5.94 7.28
CA ALA A 89 17.94 -7.19 7.99
C ALA A 89 18.52 -8.35 7.17
N VAL A 90 18.25 -8.39 5.87
CA VAL A 90 18.80 -9.43 4.96
C VAL A 90 20.32 -9.44 4.97
N ARG A 91 20.97 -8.27 4.96
CA ARG A 91 22.44 -8.17 4.97
C ARG A 91 23.08 -8.95 6.14
N VAL A 92 22.42 -8.97 7.28
CA VAL A 92 22.89 -9.63 8.50
C VAL A 92 22.34 -11.05 8.63
N CYS A 93 21.05 -11.25 8.37
CA CYS A 93 20.36 -12.51 8.62
C CYS A 93 20.61 -13.57 7.54
N ALA A 94 20.80 -13.19 6.28
CA ALA A 94 20.93 -14.18 5.19
C ALA A 94 22.19 -15.06 5.31
N PRO A 95 23.38 -14.54 5.66
CA PRO A 95 24.55 -15.38 5.93
C PRO A 95 24.33 -16.34 7.09
N VAL A 96 23.69 -15.87 8.18
CA VAL A 96 23.35 -16.72 9.34
C VAL A 96 22.37 -17.81 8.95
N ALA A 97 21.35 -17.47 8.15
CA ALA A 97 20.40 -18.44 7.62
C ALA A 97 21.07 -19.46 6.70
N ALA A 98 22.02 -19.05 5.86
CA ALA A 98 22.79 -19.97 5.00
C ALA A 98 23.63 -20.94 5.84
N VAL A 99 24.28 -20.47 6.91
CA VAL A 99 25.00 -21.35 7.85
C VAL A 99 24.04 -22.31 8.56
N ALA A 100 22.88 -21.83 9.01
CA ALA A 100 21.87 -22.68 9.64
C ALA A 100 21.33 -23.75 8.68
N VAL A 101 21.16 -23.42 7.40
CA VAL A 101 20.79 -24.36 6.34
C VAL A 101 21.80 -25.50 6.19
N VAL A 102 23.09 -25.18 6.28
CA VAL A 102 24.15 -26.20 6.21
C VAL A 102 24.25 -27.00 7.52
N ALA A 103 24.05 -26.36 8.68
CA ALA A 103 24.31 -26.96 9.99
C ALA A 103 23.18 -27.83 10.55
N LEU A 104 21.91 -27.48 10.33
CA LEU A 104 20.75 -28.14 10.96
C LEU A 104 20.22 -29.36 10.15
N GLY A 105 21.11 -30.07 9.46
CA GLY A 105 20.89 -30.78 8.21
C GLY A 105 20.03 -32.06 8.17
N ASP A 106 18.79 -32.02 8.63
CA ASP A 106 17.78 -33.06 8.33
C ASP A 106 16.90 -32.63 7.13
N TRP A 107 17.38 -32.93 5.92
CA TRP A 107 16.71 -32.52 4.68
C TRP A 107 15.87 -33.68 4.07
N PRO A 108 14.61 -33.44 3.69
CA PRO A 108 13.83 -34.41 2.94
C PRO A 108 14.38 -34.53 1.52
N GLY A 109 15.05 -35.64 1.20
CA GLY A 109 15.57 -35.92 -0.14
C GLY A 109 17.10 -35.87 -0.25
N PRO A 110 17.65 -35.73 -1.47
CA PRO A 110 19.09 -35.83 -1.69
C PRO A 110 19.83 -34.64 -1.05
N PRO A 111 20.74 -34.86 -0.08
CA PRO A 111 21.40 -33.79 0.67
C PRO A 111 22.30 -32.90 -0.20
N TRP A 112 22.64 -33.34 -1.41
CA TRP A 112 23.45 -32.60 -2.36
C TRP A 112 22.65 -31.60 -3.22
N LEU A 113 21.31 -31.60 -3.16
CA LEU A 113 20.48 -30.76 -4.04
C LEU A 113 19.82 -29.59 -3.31
N LEU A 114 19.00 -29.88 -2.29
CA LEU A 114 18.16 -28.86 -1.65
C LEU A 114 18.95 -27.84 -0.82
N PRO A 115 19.89 -28.24 0.06
CA PRO A 115 20.69 -27.28 0.82
C PRO A 115 21.48 -26.30 -0.05
N PRO A 116 22.26 -26.73 -1.08
CA PRO A 116 23.00 -25.78 -1.90
C PRO A 116 22.09 -24.88 -2.73
N LEU A 117 20.93 -25.38 -3.20
CA LEU A 117 19.94 -24.54 -3.89
C LEU A 117 19.41 -23.44 -2.96
N LEU A 118 19.08 -23.78 -1.71
CA LEU A 118 18.59 -22.81 -0.73
C LEU A 118 19.68 -21.80 -0.32
N VAL A 119 20.92 -22.25 -0.12
CA VAL A 119 22.07 -21.37 0.11
C VAL A 119 22.29 -20.42 -1.07
N ALA A 120 22.19 -20.92 -2.30
CA ALA A 120 22.30 -20.09 -3.50
C ALA A 120 21.17 -19.05 -3.56
N ALA A 121 19.93 -19.43 -3.23
CA ALA A 121 18.79 -18.51 -3.15
C ALA A 121 19.02 -17.42 -2.08
N LEU A 122 19.44 -17.80 -0.87
CA LEU A 122 19.76 -16.84 0.20
C LEU A 122 20.91 -15.91 -0.19
N THR A 123 21.93 -16.43 -0.88
CA THR A 123 23.06 -15.65 -1.37
C THR A 123 22.64 -14.64 -2.44
N ALA A 124 21.78 -15.04 -3.37
CA ALA A 124 21.23 -14.13 -4.37
C ALA A 124 20.39 -13.02 -3.72
N VAL A 125 19.56 -13.37 -2.74
CA VAL A 125 18.76 -12.42 -1.97
C VAL A 125 19.65 -11.45 -1.16
N TRP A 126 20.73 -11.96 -0.57
CA TRP A 126 21.73 -11.16 0.13
C TRP A 126 22.45 -10.19 -0.80
N LEU A 127 22.91 -10.66 -1.96
CA LEU A 127 23.58 -9.83 -2.96
C LEU A 127 22.64 -8.71 -3.46
N ALA A 128 21.38 -9.04 -3.73
CA ALA A 128 20.37 -8.04 -4.11
C ALA A 128 20.19 -6.97 -3.00
N ALA A 129 20.15 -7.38 -1.74
CA ALA A 129 20.07 -6.46 -0.60
C ALA A 129 21.31 -5.57 -0.48
N VAL A 130 22.52 -6.12 -0.65
CA VAL A 130 23.77 -5.35 -0.63
C VAL A 130 23.81 -4.33 -1.77
N LEU A 131 23.48 -4.75 -3.00
CA LEU A 131 23.41 -3.85 -4.16
C LEU A 131 22.43 -2.70 -3.93
N ARG A 132 21.27 -3.00 -3.32
CA ARG A 132 20.27 -2.00 -2.94
C ARG A 132 20.78 -1.03 -1.89
N LEU A 133 21.45 -1.51 -0.84
CA LEU A 133 22.01 -0.66 0.21
C LEU A 133 23.15 0.22 -0.32
N SER A 134 23.98 -0.30 -1.23
CA SER A 134 25.02 0.49 -1.89
C SER A 134 24.42 1.58 -2.78
N ALA A 135 23.34 1.29 -3.51
CA ALA A 135 22.60 2.30 -4.27
C ALA A 135 22.05 3.41 -3.37
N ARG A 136 21.49 3.07 -2.20
CA ARG A 136 21.04 4.05 -1.20
C ARG A 136 22.16 4.96 -0.70
N GLY A 137 23.35 4.40 -0.48
CA GLY A 137 24.53 5.17 -0.12
C GLY A 137 24.90 6.20 -1.18
N ARG A 138 24.91 5.79 -2.47
CA ARG A 138 25.17 6.68 -3.60
C ARG A 138 24.08 7.75 -3.78
N GLN A 139 22.80 7.38 -3.62
CA GLN A 139 21.68 8.32 -3.65
C GLN A 139 21.81 9.39 -2.56
N ARG A 140 22.13 8.96 -1.33
CA ARG A 140 22.35 9.88 -0.22
C ARG A 140 23.50 10.82 -0.52
N ALA A 141 24.62 10.32 -1.05
CA ALA A 141 25.75 11.16 -1.43
C ALA A 141 25.37 12.17 -2.52
N ALA A 142 24.67 11.75 -3.58
CA ALA A 142 24.20 12.65 -4.63
C ALA A 142 23.24 13.73 -4.12
N ALA A 143 22.34 13.38 -3.20
CA ALA A 143 21.44 14.34 -2.56
C ALA A 143 22.19 15.35 -1.67
N LEU A 144 23.21 14.90 -0.93
CA LEU A 144 24.07 15.79 -0.13
C LEU A 144 24.88 16.74 -1.01
N THR A 145 25.39 16.25 -2.15
CA THR A 145 26.07 17.09 -3.15
C THR A 145 25.10 18.12 -3.74
N ALA A 146 23.86 17.73 -4.06
CA ALA A 146 22.84 18.65 -4.56
C ALA A 146 22.48 19.73 -3.52
N ALA A 147 22.48 19.37 -2.23
CA ALA A 147 22.25 20.32 -1.16
C ALA A 147 23.40 21.32 -0.98
N GLY A 148 24.57 21.11 -1.61
CA GLY A 148 25.68 22.06 -1.59
C GLY A 148 26.19 22.41 -0.20
N GLY A 149 25.95 21.56 0.81
CA GLY A 149 26.26 21.84 2.21
C GLY A 149 25.21 22.70 2.95
N ALA A 150 24.17 23.17 2.27
CA ALA A 150 23.06 23.88 2.92
C ALA A 150 22.33 22.93 3.86
N THR A 151 22.27 23.31 5.14
CA THR A 151 21.57 22.57 6.19
C THR A 151 20.71 23.52 7.01
N ALA A 152 19.58 23.03 7.51
CA ALA A 152 18.70 23.80 8.39
C ALA A 152 18.09 22.89 9.47
N PRO A 153 17.75 23.43 10.65
CA PRO A 153 16.97 22.68 11.62
C PRO A 153 15.58 22.37 11.05
N VAL A 154 15.05 21.18 11.37
CA VAL A 154 13.67 20.82 11.01
C VAL A 154 12.69 21.74 11.76
N PRO A 155 11.61 22.22 11.11
CA PRO A 155 10.60 23.05 11.76
C PRO A 155 10.09 22.44 13.09
N VAL A 156 9.95 23.27 14.12
CA VAL A 156 9.68 22.84 15.52
C VAL A 156 8.39 22.03 15.64
N GLU A 157 7.36 22.41 14.88
CA GLU A 157 6.06 21.72 14.83
C GLU A 157 6.22 20.28 14.34
N ALA A 158 7.01 20.06 13.29
CA ALA A 158 7.33 18.70 12.84
C ALA A 158 8.13 17.91 13.89
N GLY A 159 9.03 18.57 14.63
CA GLY A 159 9.84 17.93 15.66
C GLY A 159 9.02 17.25 16.77
N LYS A 160 7.85 17.81 17.13
CA LYS A 160 6.97 17.25 18.17
C LYS A 160 6.19 16.01 17.69
N ARG A 161 5.73 16.00 16.43
CA ARG A 161 4.88 14.94 15.85
C ARG A 161 5.63 13.71 15.32
N LEU A 162 6.96 13.76 15.22
CA LEU A 162 7.80 12.63 14.77
C LEU A 162 7.93 11.46 15.79
N ARG A 163 6.93 11.20 16.65
CA ARG A 163 6.95 10.10 17.66
C ARG A 163 6.68 8.71 17.06
N ARG A 164 7.32 8.41 15.94
CA ARG A 164 7.08 7.18 15.21
C ARG A 164 7.84 5.98 15.75
N GLY A 165 7.26 4.82 15.45
CA GLY A 165 7.85 3.53 15.73
C GLY A 165 7.43 2.94 17.08
N ARG A 166 6.90 3.70 18.04
CA ARG A 166 6.42 3.12 19.32
C ARG A 166 5.27 2.14 19.10
N LEU A 167 4.25 2.56 18.34
CA LEU A 167 3.12 1.69 18.01
C LEU A 167 3.57 0.44 17.22
N LEU A 168 4.46 0.61 16.24
CA LEU A 168 5.02 -0.53 15.48
C LEU A 168 5.86 -1.44 16.37
N ILE A 169 6.64 -0.91 17.31
CA ILE A 169 7.41 -1.72 18.26
C ILE A 169 6.45 -2.53 19.15
N GLY A 170 5.41 -1.88 19.72
CA GLY A 170 4.41 -2.57 20.52
C GLY A 170 3.68 -3.67 19.74
N LEU A 171 3.16 -3.33 18.55
CA LEU A 171 2.48 -4.28 17.66
C LEU A 171 3.40 -5.44 17.25
N GLY A 172 4.66 -5.13 16.94
CA GLY A 172 5.65 -6.14 16.59
C GLY A 172 6.01 -7.07 17.75
N LEU A 173 6.11 -6.56 18.99
CA LEU A 173 6.36 -7.36 20.19
C LEU A 173 5.18 -8.30 20.44
N VAL A 174 3.95 -7.78 20.36
CA VAL A 174 2.72 -8.57 20.52
C VAL A 174 2.64 -9.66 19.46
N THR A 175 2.90 -9.32 18.19
CA THR A 175 2.85 -10.29 17.08
C THR A 175 3.94 -11.35 17.20
N ALA A 176 5.16 -10.95 17.59
CA ALA A 176 6.26 -11.88 17.82
C ALA A 176 5.97 -12.84 18.99
N GLY A 177 5.46 -12.30 20.11
CA GLY A 177 5.06 -13.08 21.28
C GLY A 177 3.91 -14.04 20.98
N ALA A 178 2.92 -13.62 20.19
CA ALA A 178 1.84 -14.49 19.72
C ALA A 178 2.40 -15.65 18.86
N GLY A 179 3.31 -15.35 17.92
CA GLY A 179 3.97 -16.38 17.11
C GLY A 179 4.76 -17.39 17.93
N ALA A 180 5.56 -16.90 18.89
CA ALA A 180 6.32 -17.74 19.81
C ALA A 180 5.39 -18.60 20.70
N SER A 181 4.29 -18.03 21.19
CA SER A 181 3.30 -18.75 22.01
C SER A 181 2.60 -19.85 21.22
N VAL A 182 2.23 -19.58 19.97
CA VAL A 182 1.65 -20.59 19.06
C VAL A 182 2.64 -21.72 18.78
N SER A 183 3.91 -21.40 18.52
CA SER A 183 4.96 -22.41 18.32
C SER A 183 5.22 -23.24 19.59
N GLY A 184 5.26 -22.60 20.76
CA GLY A 184 5.47 -23.28 22.04
C GLY A 184 4.30 -24.20 22.42
N ALA A 185 3.06 -23.72 22.25
CA ALA A 185 1.87 -24.54 22.44
C ALA A 185 1.83 -25.70 21.43
N ALA A 186 2.23 -25.49 20.18
CA ALA A 186 2.33 -26.58 19.21
C ALA A 186 3.27 -27.69 19.70
N TYR A 187 4.41 -27.32 20.29
CA TYR A 187 5.38 -28.29 20.79
C TYR A 187 4.85 -29.08 22.00
N LEU A 188 4.14 -28.41 22.91
CA LEU A 188 3.60 -29.03 24.12
C LEU A 188 2.40 -29.94 23.86
N TRP A 189 1.60 -29.65 22.84
CA TRP A 189 0.32 -30.34 22.58
C TRP A 189 0.34 -31.27 21.36
N ALA A 190 1.46 -31.40 20.65
CA ALA A 190 1.54 -32.23 19.44
C ALA A 190 1.82 -33.72 19.75
N GLU A 191 0.75 -34.51 19.79
CA GLU A 191 0.78 -35.96 19.61
C GLU A 191 0.76 -36.33 18.11
N GLY A 192 1.64 -37.23 17.65
CA GLY A 192 1.59 -37.80 16.29
C GLY A 192 2.17 -36.96 15.13
N ALA A 193 1.76 -37.34 13.91
CA ALA A 193 2.29 -36.89 12.61
C ALA A 193 2.05 -35.41 12.27
N ASP A 194 1.28 -34.67 13.08
CA ASP A 194 1.01 -33.23 12.92
C ASP A 194 2.13 -32.30 13.42
N ARG A 195 3.28 -32.85 13.81
CA ARG A 195 4.41 -32.08 14.41
C ARG A 195 5.04 -31.04 13.50
N GLN A 196 4.85 -31.08 12.18
CA GLN A 196 5.59 -30.19 11.25
C GLN A 196 4.80 -28.95 10.78
N GLY A 197 3.47 -29.03 10.65
CA GLY A 197 2.66 -27.93 10.08
C GLY A 197 2.42 -26.77 11.05
N VAL A 198 2.05 -27.08 12.30
CA VAL A 198 1.72 -26.08 13.33
C VAL A 198 2.92 -25.16 13.70
N PRO A 199 4.17 -25.64 13.83
CA PRO A 199 5.28 -24.75 14.14
C PRO A 199 5.58 -23.76 13.00
N ALA A 200 5.41 -24.14 11.72
CA ALA A 200 5.71 -23.25 10.60
C ALA A 200 4.86 -21.95 10.64
N GLY A 201 3.58 -22.05 10.98
CA GLY A 201 2.71 -20.89 11.16
C GLY A 201 3.17 -19.96 12.29
N GLY A 202 3.56 -20.52 13.44
CA GLY A 202 4.07 -19.74 14.58
C GLY A 202 5.41 -19.06 14.28
N TRP A 203 6.33 -19.76 13.60
CA TRP A 203 7.60 -19.17 13.13
C TRP A 203 7.38 -18.05 12.11
N CYS A 204 6.46 -18.23 11.17
CA CYS A 204 6.05 -17.18 10.24
C CYS A 204 5.54 -15.95 10.98
N LEU A 205 4.61 -16.13 11.91
CA LEU A 205 4.04 -15.02 12.69
C LEU A 205 5.11 -14.32 13.53
N ALA A 206 6.02 -15.08 14.15
CA ALA A 206 7.16 -14.52 14.88
C ALA A 206 8.07 -13.69 13.96
N GLY A 207 8.42 -14.22 12.79
CA GLY A 207 9.21 -13.52 11.78
C GLY A 207 8.56 -12.22 11.29
N LEU A 208 7.23 -12.22 11.10
CA LEU A 208 6.48 -11.01 10.78
C LEU A 208 6.50 -10.00 11.94
N GLY A 209 6.34 -10.46 13.18
CA GLY A 209 6.50 -9.62 14.37
C GLY A 209 7.87 -8.94 14.42
N PHE A 210 8.95 -9.69 14.19
CA PHE A 210 10.30 -9.13 14.07
C PHE A 210 10.41 -8.11 12.92
N THR A 211 9.77 -8.37 11.78
CA THR A 211 9.73 -7.42 10.67
C THR A 211 9.12 -6.08 11.08
N VAL A 212 8.00 -6.12 11.80
CA VAL A 212 7.32 -4.92 12.31
C VAL A 212 8.17 -4.23 13.39
N LEU A 213 8.82 -5.00 14.29
CA LEU A 213 9.75 -4.47 15.29
C LEU A 213 10.91 -3.71 14.67
N PHE A 214 11.64 -4.33 13.72
CA PHE A 214 12.74 -3.69 13.02
C PHE A 214 12.28 -2.45 12.27
N SER A 215 11.07 -2.47 11.71
CA SER A 215 10.46 -1.31 11.08
C SER A 215 10.28 -0.15 12.06
N GLY A 216 9.73 -0.43 13.24
CA GLY A 216 9.54 0.58 14.28
C GLY A 216 10.86 1.13 14.82
N ALA A 217 11.85 0.27 15.05
CA ALA A 217 13.18 0.67 15.51
C ALA A 217 13.91 1.56 14.48
N LEU A 218 13.88 1.18 13.20
CA LEU A 218 14.48 1.98 12.11
C LEU A 218 13.75 3.31 11.92
N ALA A 219 12.41 3.31 11.94
CA ALA A 219 11.62 4.54 11.86
C ALA A 219 11.98 5.48 13.01
N ARG A 220 12.11 4.97 14.24
CA ARG A 220 12.52 5.76 15.40
C ARG A 220 13.93 6.31 15.27
N ARG A 221 14.89 5.51 14.78
CA ARG A 221 16.27 5.95 14.54
C ARG A 221 16.32 7.07 13.49
N ARG A 222 15.57 6.95 12.40
CA ARG A 222 15.51 7.97 11.34
C ARG A 222 14.82 9.24 11.82
N ALA A 223 13.71 9.12 12.54
CA ALA A 223 13.02 10.25 13.16
C ALA A 223 13.88 10.95 14.24
N ALA A 224 14.75 10.22 14.93
CA ALA A 224 15.73 10.81 15.84
C ALA A 224 16.83 11.55 15.06
N ALA A 225 17.33 10.99 13.97
CA ALA A 225 18.33 11.65 13.11
C ALA A 225 17.81 12.96 12.50
N LEU A 226 16.53 13.01 12.09
CA LEU A 226 15.91 14.25 11.60
C LEU A 226 15.75 15.33 12.69
N ARG A 227 15.71 14.96 13.97
CA ARG A 227 15.53 15.91 15.09
C ARG A 227 16.83 16.40 15.71
N GLY A 228 17.90 15.61 15.60
CA GLY A 228 19.12 15.83 16.38
C GLY A 228 20.10 16.83 15.78
N GLU A 229 20.09 17.01 14.45
CA GLU A 229 21.11 17.80 13.75
C GLU A 229 20.47 18.64 12.64
N PRO A 230 21.09 19.77 12.24
CA PRO A 230 20.76 20.44 10.99
C PRO A 230 20.82 19.43 9.84
N VAL A 231 19.72 19.35 9.08
CA VAL A 231 19.58 18.39 7.98
C VAL A 231 19.73 19.11 6.64
N PRO A 232 20.22 18.43 5.59
CA PRO A 232 20.35 19.03 4.26
C PRO A 232 18.99 19.52 3.76
N VAL A 233 18.97 20.68 3.11
CA VAL A 233 17.76 21.30 2.56
C VAL A 233 17.83 21.48 1.06
N LEU A 234 16.71 21.23 0.38
CA LEU A 234 16.57 21.33 -1.08
C LEU A 234 15.23 21.97 -1.43
N ARG A 235 15.20 22.98 -2.30
CA ARG A 235 13.94 23.47 -2.89
C ARG A 235 13.48 22.49 -3.96
N VAL A 236 12.21 22.15 -3.92
CA VAL A 236 11.55 21.17 -4.79
C VAL A 236 10.16 21.63 -5.19
N LEU A 237 9.59 20.97 -6.20
CA LEU A 237 8.17 21.08 -6.53
C LEU A 237 7.43 19.83 -6.05
N LEU A 238 6.19 20.00 -5.61
CA LEU A 238 5.37 18.97 -5.00
C LEU A 238 4.00 18.95 -5.67
N ARG A 239 3.42 17.76 -5.81
CA ARG A 239 2.03 17.58 -6.22
C ARG A 239 1.43 16.40 -5.50
N GLU A 240 0.17 16.50 -5.11
CA GLU A 240 -0.54 15.35 -4.59
C GLU A 240 -0.80 14.34 -5.71
N GLY A 241 -0.27 13.13 -5.55
CA GLY A 241 -0.48 12.04 -6.48
C GLY A 241 -1.88 11.45 -6.36
N ARG A 242 -2.35 10.77 -7.41
CA ARG A 242 -3.68 10.13 -7.45
C ARG A 242 -3.93 9.10 -6.33
N ASP A 243 -2.85 8.54 -5.78
CA ASP A 243 -2.91 7.53 -4.71
C ASP A 243 -2.86 8.15 -3.29
N GLY A 244 -2.88 9.49 -3.18
CA GLY A 244 -2.67 10.23 -1.92
C GLY A 244 -1.20 10.28 -1.47
N ASP A 245 -0.28 9.70 -2.25
CA ASP A 245 1.16 9.89 -2.03
C ASP A 245 1.56 11.24 -2.65
N THR A 246 2.37 12.03 -1.95
CA THR A 246 2.97 13.26 -2.48
C THR A 246 4.11 12.92 -3.43
N GLU A 247 4.03 13.45 -4.65
CA GLU A 247 5.03 13.31 -5.69
C GLU A 247 5.97 14.52 -5.67
N VAL A 248 7.28 14.27 -5.66
CA VAL A 248 8.32 15.30 -5.61
C VAL A 248 9.01 15.41 -6.95
N TYR A 249 9.17 16.63 -7.43
CA TYR A 249 9.71 17.01 -8.72
C TYR A 249 10.94 17.91 -8.54
N ALA A 250 11.76 18.01 -9.59
CA ALA A 250 12.84 18.98 -9.63
C ALA A 250 12.26 20.42 -9.60
N ALA A 251 13.00 21.36 -9.06
CA ALA A 251 12.55 22.75 -8.87
C ALA A 251 12.28 23.48 -10.20
N ASP A 252 12.93 23.05 -11.27
CA ASP A 252 12.84 23.55 -12.64
C ASP A 252 11.82 22.76 -13.50
N ASP A 253 11.29 21.62 -13.02
CA ASP A 253 10.25 20.85 -13.71
C ASP A 253 8.85 21.44 -13.43
N THR A 254 8.61 22.66 -13.91
CA THR A 254 7.33 23.36 -13.73
C THR A 254 6.18 22.73 -14.50
N ALA A 255 6.45 21.82 -15.44
CA ALA A 255 5.44 21.03 -16.11
C ALA A 255 4.95 19.87 -15.21
N GLY A 256 5.75 19.49 -14.20
CA GLY A 256 5.52 18.29 -13.40
C GLY A 256 5.54 17.05 -14.29
N GLY A 257 6.52 16.99 -15.19
CA GLY A 257 6.68 15.93 -16.19
C GLY A 257 7.19 14.65 -15.55
N ARG A 258 8.18 14.73 -14.66
CA ARG A 258 8.89 13.56 -14.14
C ARG A 258 9.08 13.60 -12.62
N PRO A 259 8.22 12.92 -11.84
CA PRO A 259 8.44 12.81 -10.41
C PRO A 259 9.72 12.02 -10.13
N LEU A 260 10.54 12.52 -9.20
CA LEU A 260 11.79 11.92 -8.75
C LEU A 260 11.53 10.77 -7.78
N PHE A 261 10.62 10.99 -6.84
CA PHE A 261 10.18 10.01 -5.85
C PHE A 261 8.77 10.33 -5.36
N THR A 262 8.13 9.34 -4.73
CA THR A 262 6.90 9.54 -3.99
C THR A 262 7.11 9.32 -2.50
N VAL A 263 6.32 10.01 -1.70
CA VAL A 263 6.33 9.91 -0.25
C VAL A 263 4.92 10.12 0.25
N ALA A 264 4.41 9.19 1.07
CA ALA A 264 3.16 9.43 1.77
C ALA A 264 3.43 10.55 2.79
N THR A 265 2.64 11.62 2.81
CA THR A 265 2.74 12.71 3.79
C THR A 265 1.45 12.81 4.60
N VAL A 266 1.52 13.42 5.78
CA VAL A 266 0.37 13.79 6.63
C VAL A 266 0.61 15.23 7.07
N GLY A 267 -0.44 16.06 7.05
CA GLY A 267 -0.38 17.45 7.49
C GLY A 267 -0.11 17.53 8.99
N ALA A 268 0.70 18.49 9.43
CA ALA A 268 0.99 18.69 10.85
C ALA A 268 -0.21 19.26 11.66
N GLU A 269 -1.33 19.61 11.04
CA GLU A 269 -2.48 20.25 11.71
C GLU A 269 -3.72 19.34 11.81
N GLU A 270 -3.80 18.26 11.03
CA GLU A 270 -5.01 17.44 10.93
C GLU A 270 -5.30 16.56 12.17
N ASP A 271 -4.28 16.19 12.94
CA ASP A 271 -4.41 15.23 14.05
C ASP A 271 -5.08 15.80 15.33
N ASP A 272 -5.22 17.13 15.47
CA ASP A 272 -5.76 17.72 16.70
C ASP A 272 -7.26 18.06 16.60
N ALA A 273 -7.80 18.27 15.40
CA ALA A 273 -9.21 18.61 15.22
C ALA A 273 -10.14 17.41 15.45
N ASP A 274 -9.74 16.21 15.02
CA ASP A 274 -10.59 15.01 15.13
C ASP A 274 -10.65 14.44 16.56
N ALA A 275 -9.68 14.76 17.42
CA ALA A 275 -9.63 14.24 18.79
C ALA A 275 -10.47 15.05 19.79
N GLU A 276 -10.83 16.30 19.47
CA GLU A 276 -11.70 17.12 20.32
C GLU A 276 -13.19 16.80 20.08
N ASP A 277 -13.58 16.42 18.86
CA ASP A 277 -14.96 16.06 18.55
C ASP A 277 -15.40 14.75 19.23
N GLU A 278 -14.52 13.75 19.37
CA GLU A 278 -14.85 12.51 20.11
C GLU A 278 -15.02 12.75 21.62
N ARG A 279 -14.30 13.72 22.20
CA ARG A 279 -14.44 14.05 23.64
C ARG A 279 -15.70 14.86 23.94
N ALA A 280 -16.13 15.72 23.02
CA ALA A 280 -17.36 16.49 23.19
C ALA A 280 -18.62 15.62 23.13
N GLU A 281 -18.59 14.48 22.41
CA GLU A 281 -19.69 13.51 22.43
C GLU A 281 -19.72 12.69 23.73
N ASP A 282 -18.57 12.32 24.29
CA ASP A 282 -18.48 11.62 25.58
C ASP A 282 -18.91 12.52 26.76
N GLU A 283 -18.51 13.80 26.78
CA GLU A 283 -18.93 14.74 27.83
C GLU A 283 -20.44 15.05 27.77
N ARG A 284 -21.04 15.12 26.56
CA ARG A 284 -22.51 15.26 26.43
C ARG A 284 -23.27 14.02 26.90
N ALA A 285 -22.70 12.83 26.73
CA ALA A 285 -23.32 11.60 27.21
C ALA A 285 -23.26 11.47 28.74
N GLU A 286 -22.30 12.13 29.41
CA GLU A 286 -22.25 12.20 30.88
C GLU A 286 -23.21 13.26 31.44
N ASP A 287 -23.36 14.41 30.78
CA ASP A 287 -24.33 15.44 31.19
C ASP A 287 -25.80 14.98 31.00
N GLU A 288 -26.13 14.26 29.92
CA GLU A 288 -27.47 13.69 29.74
C GLU A 288 -27.80 12.59 30.77
N ARG A 289 -26.79 11.91 31.35
CA ARG A 289 -26.99 10.96 32.46
C ARG A 289 -27.13 11.63 33.82
N ALA A 290 -26.56 12.83 33.99
CA ALA A 290 -26.66 13.58 35.25
C ALA A 290 -27.98 14.36 35.40
N GLU A 291 -28.75 14.54 34.33
CA GLU A 291 -30.09 15.16 34.38
C GLU A 291 -31.22 14.16 34.65
N ASP A 292 -31.04 12.86 34.41
CA ASP A 292 -32.07 11.83 34.65
C ASP A 292 -32.15 11.38 36.13
N ASP A 293 -31.13 11.68 36.94
CA ASP A 293 -31.06 11.31 38.37
C ASP A 293 -31.52 12.42 39.35
N ARG A 294 -32.03 13.57 38.85
CA ARG A 294 -32.43 14.71 39.72
C ARG A 294 -33.93 14.83 40.03
N ALA A 295 -34.72 13.78 39.82
CA ALA A 295 -36.15 13.79 40.13
C ALA A 295 -36.55 12.79 41.22
N ASP A 296 -35.93 12.85 42.41
CA ASP A 296 -36.58 12.32 43.63
C ASP A 296 -36.02 12.98 44.91
N ASP A 297 -36.42 14.23 45.16
CA ASP A 297 -36.23 14.88 46.46
C ASP A 297 -37.40 14.57 47.40
N GLY A 298 -37.17 13.64 48.33
CA GLY A 298 -37.95 13.46 49.55
C GLY A 298 -37.11 13.81 50.79
N PRO A 299 -37.63 14.55 51.79
CA PRO A 299 -36.82 15.11 52.86
C PRO A 299 -36.70 14.16 54.07
N ALA A 300 -35.54 14.20 54.74
CA ALA A 300 -35.39 14.40 56.20
C ALA A 300 -34.23 13.61 56.84
N ALA A 301 -33.74 14.21 57.94
CA ALA A 301 -32.84 13.73 58.99
C ALA A 301 -31.33 13.80 58.65
N ASP A 302 -30.58 14.75 59.20
CA ASP A 302 -30.15 14.80 60.62
C ASP A 302 -29.24 13.61 60.96
N ASP A 303 -27.92 13.79 60.92
CA ASP A 303 -27.08 13.65 62.11
C ASP A 303 -25.60 14.02 61.86
N GLY A 304 -24.98 14.62 62.88
CA GLY A 304 -23.64 14.26 63.36
C GLY A 304 -22.39 14.42 62.48
N ARG A 305 -21.67 15.54 62.70
CA ARG A 305 -20.32 15.57 63.35
C ARG A 305 -19.24 14.57 62.86
N VAL A 306 -18.09 15.09 62.43
CA VAL A 306 -16.77 14.97 63.11
C VAL A 306 -15.66 15.55 62.22
N THR A 307 -14.90 16.47 62.81
CA THR A 307 -13.67 17.10 62.32
C THR A 307 -12.45 16.20 62.58
N GLY A 308 -11.50 16.17 61.63
CA GLY A 308 -10.12 15.72 61.83
C GLY A 308 -9.43 15.78 60.47
N ASP A 309 -8.72 16.85 60.10
CA ASP A 309 -7.41 17.27 60.60
C ASP A 309 -6.41 16.11 60.64
N HIS A 310 -5.68 15.90 59.54
CA HIS A 310 -4.39 15.23 59.56
C HIS A 310 -3.41 15.91 58.60
N ARG A 311 -2.36 16.44 59.25
CA ARG A 311 -1.20 17.13 58.75
C ARG A 311 0.00 16.23 59.06
N ALA A 312 0.81 15.90 58.07
CA ALA A 312 2.20 15.46 58.15
C ALA A 312 2.68 15.47 56.68
N ASP A 313 3.52 16.39 56.22
CA ASP A 313 4.89 16.70 56.64
C ASP A 313 5.76 15.44 56.65
N ASP A 314 6.60 15.31 55.62
CA ASP A 314 8.00 14.94 55.81
C ASP A 314 8.79 15.27 54.55
N GLY A 315 9.92 15.94 54.76
CA GLY A 315 10.74 16.51 53.72
C GLY A 315 11.87 15.62 53.20
N ARG A 316 12.63 16.24 52.30
CA ARG A 316 14.11 16.32 52.29
C ARG A 316 14.89 15.35 51.35
N ALA A 317 15.39 16.00 50.29
CA ALA A 317 16.77 16.12 49.80
C ALA A 317 17.71 14.91 49.63
N ALA A 318 18.30 14.82 48.42
CA ALA A 318 19.72 14.62 48.08
C ALA A 318 19.78 14.53 46.54
N GLU A 319 20.35 15.45 45.75
CA GLU A 319 21.74 15.93 45.66
C GLU A 319 22.81 14.82 45.58
N GLY A 320 23.54 14.82 44.46
CA GLY A 320 24.59 13.88 44.03
C GLY A 320 24.53 13.80 42.50
N ASP A 321 25.16 14.67 41.73
CA ASP A 321 26.60 14.93 41.57
C ASP A 321 27.42 13.67 41.23
N ARG A 322 28.29 13.83 40.20
CA ARG A 322 29.22 12.87 39.56
C ARG A 322 28.65 12.04 38.38
N VAL A 323 29.34 11.85 37.25
CA VAL A 323 30.73 12.12 36.86
C VAL A 323 30.85 12.12 35.33
N ASP A 324 31.79 12.93 34.84
CA ASP A 324 32.27 12.99 33.46
C ASP A 324 32.73 11.64 32.90
N GLY A 325 32.37 11.37 31.65
CA GLY A 325 32.80 10.20 30.90
C GLY A 325 32.93 10.52 29.42
N GLY A 326 33.79 11.49 29.09
CA GLY A 326 34.17 11.80 27.72
C GLY A 326 34.92 10.64 27.08
N TRP A 327 34.38 10.09 25.98
CA TRP A 327 35.11 9.22 25.08
C TRP A 327 35.53 10.01 23.85
N VAL A 328 36.77 10.49 23.90
CA VAL A 328 37.55 10.98 22.77
C VAL A 328 38.12 9.75 22.06
N THR A 329 37.65 9.44 20.85
CA THR A 329 38.38 8.52 19.96
C THR A 329 39.23 9.35 19.03
N GLY A 330 40.54 9.22 19.25
CA GLY A 330 41.58 9.96 18.58
C GLY A 330 41.76 9.64 17.11
N ASP A 331 42.32 10.68 16.48
CA ASP A 331 42.82 10.82 15.13
C ASP A 331 44.03 9.89 14.88
N HIS A 332 44.00 9.14 13.79
CA HIS A 332 45.18 8.50 13.23
C HIS A 332 45.31 8.81 11.74
N ARG A 333 46.02 9.92 11.54
CA ARG A 333 46.77 10.35 10.36
C ARG A 333 47.74 9.26 9.90
N ALA A 334 47.68 8.90 8.62
CA ALA A 334 48.77 8.24 7.91
C ALA A 334 49.09 9.06 6.65
N ASP A 335 50.18 9.81 6.75
CA ASP A 335 50.91 10.43 5.65
C ASP A 335 51.84 9.39 5.02
N VAL A 336 51.62 9.05 3.74
CA VAL A 336 52.61 8.50 2.77
C VAL A 336 51.98 8.79 1.40
N GLY A 337 52.60 9.34 0.36
CA GLY A 337 53.94 9.75 0.02
C GLY A 337 53.90 10.15 -1.47
N ARG A 338 54.63 11.20 -1.82
CA ARG A 338 54.70 11.91 -3.11
C ARG A 338 55.58 11.18 -4.15
N ALA A 339 55.44 11.58 -5.42
CA ALA A 339 56.29 11.42 -6.63
C ALA A 339 55.78 10.38 -7.66
N ALA A 340 55.79 10.57 -8.98
CA ALA A 340 56.45 11.52 -9.89
C ALA A 340 55.50 11.75 -11.11
N GLU A 341 55.35 12.93 -11.71
CA GLU A 341 56.24 13.62 -12.66
C GLU A 341 56.83 12.70 -13.76
N GLY A 342 56.40 12.94 -15.00
CA GLY A 342 56.76 12.18 -16.19
C GLY A 342 56.15 12.82 -17.43
N ASP A 343 56.82 13.88 -17.89
CA ASP A 343 56.66 14.60 -19.15
C ASP A 343 57.39 13.84 -20.29
N GLY A 344 56.99 14.04 -21.56
CA GLY A 344 57.63 13.47 -22.76
C GLY A 344 56.63 12.79 -23.72
N VAL A 345 56.08 13.44 -24.76
CA VAL A 345 56.66 13.92 -26.04
C VAL A 345 56.78 12.82 -27.12
N ASP A 346 56.20 13.15 -28.28
CA ASP A 346 56.41 12.68 -29.67
C ASP A 346 56.11 11.23 -30.12
N GLY A 347 55.12 11.12 -31.02
CA GLY A 347 55.44 11.10 -32.45
C GLY A 347 55.53 9.75 -33.19
N VAL A 348 54.66 9.64 -34.22
CA VAL A 348 54.92 9.11 -35.56
C VAL A 348 54.68 7.61 -35.84
N ASP A 349 53.71 7.41 -36.75
CA ASP A 349 53.54 6.47 -37.86
C ASP A 349 53.88 4.98 -37.74
N GLY A 350 52.90 4.18 -38.18
CA GLY A 350 53.08 2.76 -38.47
C GLY A 350 51.84 2.10 -39.04
N ASP A 351 51.57 2.36 -40.32
CA ASP A 351 50.72 1.55 -41.19
C ASP A 351 50.87 0.03 -40.94
N ARG A 352 49.73 -0.67 -40.77
CA ARG A 352 49.44 -1.91 -41.51
C ARG A 352 48.01 -2.39 -41.30
N ALA A 353 47.27 -2.35 -42.41
CA ALA A 353 46.20 -3.22 -42.87
C ALA A 353 45.84 -4.42 -41.98
N ALA A 354 44.59 -4.44 -41.52
CA ALA A 354 43.79 -5.65 -41.42
C ALA A 354 42.34 -5.28 -41.80
N GLU A 355 42.08 -5.49 -43.08
CA GLU A 355 40.77 -5.55 -43.72
C GLU A 355 40.03 -6.78 -43.18
N GLY A 356 38.79 -6.61 -42.70
CA GLY A 356 37.96 -7.73 -42.26
C GLY A 356 36.76 -7.30 -41.40
N ASP A 357 35.58 -7.34 -42.01
CA ASP A 357 34.25 -7.35 -41.38
C ASP A 357 33.78 -6.11 -40.60
N ARG A 358 33.25 -5.14 -41.34
CA ARG A 358 32.12 -4.32 -40.89
C ARG A 358 30.87 -4.69 -41.69
N ALA A 359 29.90 -5.33 -41.04
CA ALA A 359 28.47 -5.08 -41.26
C ALA A 359 27.66 -5.84 -40.20
N ALA A 360 27.09 -5.12 -39.23
CA ALA A 360 25.89 -5.45 -38.42
C ALA A 360 25.94 -5.02 -36.94
N GLU A 361 26.65 -3.93 -36.60
CA GLU A 361 26.62 -3.38 -35.24
C GLU A 361 26.44 -1.86 -35.25
N GLY A 362 25.33 -1.41 -35.85
CA GLY A 362 24.98 0.01 -35.96
C GLY A 362 23.57 0.37 -35.50
N ASP A 363 22.73 -0.59 -35.12
CA ASP A 363 21.27 -0.35 -35.00
C ASP A 363 20.67 -0.59 -33.61
N ARG A 364 21.48 -0.99 -32.61
CA ARG A 364 20.97 -1.21 -31.23
C ARG A 364 21.17 -0.03 -30.27
N ALA A 365 21.98 0.96 -30.65
CA ALA A 365 22.18 2.16 -29.83
C ALA A 365 21.14 3.25 -30.10
N ALA A 366 20.49 3.25 -31.27
CA ALA A 366 19.45 4.23 -31.64
C ALA A 366 18.04 3.87 -31.16
N GLU A 367 17.82 2.63 -30.68
CA GLU A 367 16.54 2.18 -30.13
C GLU A 367 16.34 2.61 -28.66
N GLY A 368 17.41 3.04 -27.98
CA GLY A 368 17.35 3.61 -26.63
C GLY A 368 16.83 5.05 -26.61
N ASP A 369 17.34 5.90 -27.51
CA ASP A 369 17.01 7.34 -27.55
C ASP A 369 15.61 7.63 -28.11
N ARG A 370 15.16 6.90 -29.14
CA ARG A 370 13.80 7.10 -29.72
C ARG A 370 12.67 6.73 -28.74
N VAL A 371 12.96 5.90 -27.74
CA VAL A 371 11.97 5.45 -26.75
C VAL A 371 11.76 6.49 -25.64
N ASP A 372 12.73 7.36 -25.40
CA ASP A 372 12.62 8.42 -24.39
C ASP A 372 11.82 9.63 -24.94
N GLU A 373 11.94 9.96 -26.23
CA GLU A 373 11.13 11.01 -26.90
C GLU A 373 9.62 10.69 -26.87
N ASP A 374 9.24 9.45 -27.21
CA ASP A 374 7.83 9.01 -27.17
C ASP A 374 7.25 9.04 -25.75
N ALA A 375 8.08 8.88 -24.72
CA ALA A 375 7.64 8.93 -23.33
C ALA A 375 7.38 10.37 -22.86
N GLU A 376 8.20 11.33 -23.29
CA GLU A 376 8.05 12.75 -22.97
C GLU A 376 6.82 13.36 -23.64
N GLU A 377 6.58 13.11 -24.94
CA GLU A 377 5.39 13.60 -25.64
C GLU A 377 4.07 13.10 -25.00
N LEU A 378 4.11 11.91 -24.40
CA LEU A 378 2.97 11.31 -23.69
C LEU A 378 2.80 11.80 -22.26
N LEU A 379 3.88 12.25 -21.61
CA LEU A 379 3.80 12.91 -20.31
C LEU A 379 3.16 14.30 -20.46
N ASP A 380 3.44 15.03 -21.54
CA ASP A 380 2.81 16.33 -21.82
C ASP A 380 1.31 16.21 -22.11
N ARG A 381 0.90 15.23 -22.92
CA ARG A 381 -0.53 14.97 -23.19
C ARG A 381 -1.33 14.54 -21.95
N TRP A 382 -0.67 14.00 -20.94
CA TRP A 382 -1.27 13.48 -19.71
C TRP A 382 -1.38 14.54 -18.58
N GLY A 383 -0.76 15.71 -18.72
CA GLY A 383 -0.76 16.76 -17.68
C GLY A 383 -2.15 17.28 -17.28
N GLY A 384 -3.17 17.18 -18.15
CA GLY A 384 -4.49 17.79 -17.92
C GLY A 384 -5.40 17.13 -16.88
N ASP A 385 -5.11 15.90 -16.42
CA ASP A 385 -5.91 15.15 -15.44
C ASP A 385 -5.08 14.72 -14.21
N ARG A 386 -3.91 15.35 -14.01
CA ARG A 386 -3.07 15.14 -12.81
C ARG A 386 -3.65 15.97 -11.67
N GLY A 387 -3.78 15.36 -10.49
CA GLY A 387 -4.30 16.03 -9.29
C GLY A 387 -3.51 17.29 -8.92
N GLY A 388 -4.16 18.22 -8.21
CA GLY A 388 -3.58 19.40 -7.54
C GLY A 388 -2.69 20.36 -8.37
N PRO A 389 -2.65 21.66 -8.04
CA PRO A 389 -1.60 22.54 -8.56
C PRO A 389 -0.21 22.06 -8.08
N LEU A 390 0.84 22.41 -8.83
CA LEU A 390 2.21 22.21 -8.34
C LEU A 390 2.48 23.21 -7.22
N ARG A 391 3.11 22.76 -6.14
CA ARG A 391 3.41 23.55 -4.94
C ARG A 391 4.92 23.61 -4.77
N GLU A 392 5.48 24.80 -4.63
CA GLU A 392 6.86 24.92 -4.18
C GLU A 392 6.98 24.45 -2.74
N GLY A 393 8.11 23.83 -2.43
CA GLY A 393 8.45 23.49 -1.06
C GLY A 393 9.93 23.31 -0.81
N VAL A 394 10.26 23.16 0.46
CA VAL A 394 11.60 22.85 0.96
C VAL A 394 11.59 21.47 1.57
N LEU A 395 12.42 20.60 1.03
CA LEU A 395 12.67 19.26 1.52
C LEU A 395 13.77 19.29 2.59
N PHE A 396 13.47 18.77 3.77
CA PHE A 396 14.40 18.59 4.88
C PHE A 396 14.82 17.13 4.99
N GLY A 397 16.12 16.87 4.88
CA GLY A 397 16.73 15.54 4.89
C GLY A 397 17.17 15.07 3.51
N ALA A 398 18.18 14.19 3.47
CA ALA A 398 18.69 13.65 2.21
C ALA A 398 17.78 12.52 1.69
N PRO A 399 17.12 12.68 0.54
CA PRO A 399 16.28 11.64 -0.04
C PRO A 399 17.11 10.48 -0.61
N TRP A 400 16.74 9.26 -0.23
CA TRP A 400 17.21 7.99 -0.79
C TRP A 400 16.15 6.91 -0.53
N ASP A 401 16.20 5.76 -1.21
CA ASP A 401 15.19 4.70 -1.04
C ASP A 401 15.03 4.25 0.42
N GLY A 402 13.90 4.59 1.05
CA GLY A 402 13.67 4.27 2.46
C GLY A 402 13.98 5.41 3.43
N ALA A 403 14.45 6.58 2.99
CA ALA A 403 14.64 7.74 3.86
C ALA A 403 13.29 8.24 4.43
N GLU A 404 13.34 8.99 5.53
CA GLU A 404 12.23 9.82 6.00
C GLU A 404 12.60 11.27 5.69
N VAL A 405 11.62 12.10 5.37
CA VAL A 405 11.80 13.51 5.00
C VAL A 405 10.69 14.37 5.60
N VAL A 406 10.98 15.65 5.82
CA VAL A 406 9.95 16.64 6.16
C VAL A 406 9.87 17.61 5.00
N VAL A 407 8.65 18.03 4.65
CA VAL A 407 8.43 19.01 3.58
C VAL A 407 7.74 20.22 4.17
N LEU A 408 8.27 21.41 3.91
CA LEU A 408 7.55 22.66 4.10
C LEU A 408 7.05 23.10 2.73
N ALA A 409 5.75 23.03 2.48
CA ALA A 409 5.14 23.28 1.18
C ALA A 409 4.28 24.54 1.20
N ALA A 410 4.12 25.18 0.04
CA ALA A 410 3.04 26.13 -0.16
C ALA A 410 1.68 25.43 0.08
N ALA A 411 0.71 26.17 0.61
CA ALA A 411 -0.65 25.65 0.79
C ALA A 411 -1.28 25.21 -0.54
N GLU A 412 -2.34 24.41 -0.46
CA GLU A 412 -3.11 23.99 -1.64
C GLU A 412 -3.87 25.14 -2.29
N LYS A 413 -4.14 26.22 -1.54
CA LYS A 413 -4.75 27.44 -2.06
C LYS A 413 -3.80 28.62 -1.91
N ALA A 414 -3.80 29.48 -2.93
CA ALA A 414 -3.01 30.69 -2.92
C ALA A 414 -3.41 31.61 -1.75
N GLY A 415 -2.42 32.14 -1.02
CA GLY A 415 -2.62 33.06 0.09
C GLY A 415 -2.84 32.42 1.47
N GLU A 416 -2.99 31.09 1.53
CA GLU A 416 -2.98 30.35 2.79
C GLU A 416 -1.52 30.17 3.31
N PRO A 417 -1.32 30.02 4.63
CA PRO A 417 0.01 29.84 5.22
C PRO A 417 0.67 28.54 4.75
N PRO A 418 2.02 28.48 4.67
CA PRO A 418 2.71 27.27 4.25
C PRO A 418 2.45 26.11 5.23
N VAL A 419 2.31 24.91 4.70
CA VAL A 419 1.96 23.72 5.45
C VAL A 419 3.21 22.86 5.66
N VAL A 420 3.38 22.37 6.88
CA VAL A 420 4.41 21.39 7.22
C VAL A 420 3.83 19.99 7.03
N GLU A 421 4.34 19.28 6.04
CA GLU A 421 3.98 17.91 5.71
C GLU A 421 5.06 16.94 6.22
N LEU A 422 4.66 16.00 7.09
CA LEU A 422 5.56 14.97 7.60
C LEU A 422 5.44 13.72 6.74
N SER A 423 6.55 13.19 6.21
CA SER A 423 6.51 11.93 5.45
C SER A 423 5.93 10.83 6.33
N SER A 424 4.70 10.31 6.18
CA SER A 424 4.11 9.16 6.89
C SER A 424 4.68 7.81 6.46
N GLY A 425 5.31 7.80 5.29
CA GLY A 425 6.03 6.66 4.76
C GLY A 425 7.45 7.00 4.30
N PRO A 426 8.22 5.97 3.94
CA PRO A 426 9.53 6.15 3.34
C PRO A 426 9.48 6.90 1.99
N VAL A 427 10.58 7.54 1.62
CA VAL A 427 10.87 7.94 0.25
C VAL A 427 10.93 6.72 -0.66
N ARG A 428 10.18 6.74 -1.77
CA ARG A 428 10.15 5.70 -2.80
C ARG A 428 10.56 6.28 -4.15
N PRO A 429 11.78 6.00 -4.63
CA PRO A 429 12.20 6.53 -5.92
C PRO A 429 11.33 6.03 -7.06
N VAL A 430 11.01 6.95 -7.98
CA VAL A 430 10.29 6.62 -9.21
C VAL A 430 11.32 6.18 -10.24
N THR A 431 11.23 4.92 -10.68
CA THR A 431 12.08 4.43 -11.78
C THR A 431 11.43 4.67 -13.13
N GLY A 432 12.23 4.65 -14.22
CA GLY A 432 11.69 4.67 -15.57
C GLY A 432 10.71 3.52 -15.86
N TRP A 433 10.86 2.37 -15.19
CA TRP A 433 9.86 1.30 -15.25
C TRP A 433 8.53 1.70 -14.61
N ASN A 434 8.56 2.36 -13.44
CA ASN A 434 7.35 2.87 -12.80
C ASN A 434 6.64 3.90 -13.68
N LEU A 435 7.40 4.80 -14.32
CA LEU A 435 6.85 5.77 -15.28
C LEU A 435 6.20 5.08 -16.47
N ARG A 436 6.88 4.12 -17.11
CA ARG A 436 6.30 3.33 -18.20
C ARG A 436 5.05 2.56 -17.78
N ARG A 437 5.05 1.99 -16.58
CA ARG A 437 3.89 1.27 -16.05
C ARG A 437 2.71 2.20 -15.84
N ARG A 438 2.94 3.38 -15.24
CA ARG A 438 1.94 4.44 -15.03
C ARG A 438 1.41 4.99 -16.35
N ALA A 439 2.28 5.27 -17.31
CA ALA A 439 1.88 5.68 -18.66
C ALA A 439 1.01 4.60 -19.33
N GLY A 440 1.38 3.32 -19.20
CA GLY A 440 0.57 2.20 -19.67
C GLY A 440 -0.79 2.10 -18.97
N GLU A 441 -0.84 2.30 -17.65
CA GLU A 441 -2.09 2.34 -16.88
C GLU A 441 -2.97 3.52 -17.28
N ALA A 442 -2.39 4.70 -17.50
CA ALA A 442 -3.08 5.90 -17.99
C ALA A 442 -3.63 5.71 -19.41
N ARG A 443 -2.82 5.16 -20.34
CA ARG A 443 -3.28 4.79 -21.69
C ARG A 443 -4.46 3.82 -21.63
N ARG A 444 -4.40 2.81 -20.75
CA ARG A 444 -5.52 1.88 -20.54
C ARG A 444 -6.74 2.59 -19.95
N GLY A 445 -6.54 3.53 -19.02
CA GLY A 445 -7.60 4.37 -18.45
C GLY A 445 -8.30 5.23 -19.51
N ALA A 446 -7.53 5.95 -20.32
CA ALA A 446 -8.03 6.77 -21.42
C ALA A 446 -8.70 5.91 -22.50
N ALA A 447 -8.12 4.76 -22.85
CA ALA A 447 -8.75 3.81 -23.77
C ALA A 447 -10.08 3.28 -23.22
N ARG A 448 -10.16 2.98 -21.92
CA ARG A 448 -11.41 2.59 -21.24
C ARG A 448 -12.43 3.73 -21.26
N GLU A 449 -12.02 4.96 -20.97
CA GLU A 449 -12.90 6.12 -21.00
C GLU A 449 -13.43 6.39 -22.41
N ASN A 450 -12.56 6.37 -23.41
CA ASN A 450 -12.93 6.50 -24.82
C ASN A 450 -13.87 5.36 -25.25
N TRP A 451 -13.62 4.14 -24.78
CA TRP A 451 -14.52 3.01 -24.99
C TRP A 451 -15.89 3.26 -24.35
N TYR A 452 -15.96 3.76 -23.12
CA TYR A 452 -17.25 4.12 -22.48
C TYR A 452 -17.97 5.24 -23.24
N ARG A 453 -17.24 6.27 -23.70
CA ARG A 453 -17.81 7.34 -24.53
C ARG A 453 -18.31 6.81 -25.87
N ALA A 454 -17.57 5.90 -26.51
CA ALA A 454 -17.98 5.26 -27.75
C ALA A 454 -19.21 4.37 -27.55
N GLN A 455 -19.26 3.58 -26.48
CA GLN A 455 -20.41 2.74 -26.18
C GLN A 455 -21.63 3.56 -25.73
N GLY A 456 -21.44 4.66 -25.01
CA GLY A 456 -22.50 5.64 -24.73
C GLY A 456 -23.12 6.16 -26.03
N ARG A 457 -22.29 6.54 -27.01
CA ARG A 457 -22.75 6.94 -28.35
C ARG A 457 -23.43 5.81 -29.12
N SER A 458 -22.91 4.58 -29.08
CA SER A 458 -23.59 3.45 -29.73
C SER A 458 -24.92 3.11 -29.07
N ALA A 459 -25.06 3.29 -27.76
CA ALA A 459 -26.32 3.17 -27.04
C ALA A 459 -27.28 4.32 -27.39
N GLU A 460 -26.78 5.55 -27.56
CA GLU A 460 -27.55 6.69 -28.09
C GLU A 460 -28.07 6.42 -29.50
N GLU A 461 -27.23 5.90 -30.39
CA GLU A 461 -27.62 5.54 -31.76
C GLU A 461 -28.58 4.34 -31.80
N ALA A 462 -28.40 3.35 -30.93
CA ALA A 462 -29.33 2.22 -30.80
C ALA A 462 -30.70 2.66 -30.26
N ALA A 463 -30.71 3.60 -29.29
CA ALA A 463 -31.93 4.22 -28.79
C ALA A 463 -32.60 5.10 -29.86
N GLY A 464 -31.83 5.84 -30.67
CA GLY A 464 -32.33 6.63 -31.80
C GLY A 464 -32.96 5.76 -32.89
N ARG A 465 -32.33 4.62 -33.25
CA ARG A 465 -32.92 3.64 -34.19
C ARG A 465 -34.14 2.91 -33.60
N ALA A 466 -34.20 2.75 -32.28
CA ALA A 466 -35.36 2.22 -31.57
C ALA A 466 -36.45 3.27 -31.32
N GLY A 467 -36.26 4.55 -31.71
CA GLY A 467 -37.35 5.53 -31.71
C GLY A 467 -38.55 5.09 -32.56
N ASP A 468 -38.32 4.24 -33.56
CA ASP A 468 -39.35 3.61 -34.40
C ASP A 468 -39.80 2.21 -33.91
N ALA A 469 -39.19 1.65 -32.86
CA ALA A 469 -39.50 0.33 -32.31
C ALA A 469 -39.72 0.39 -30.79
N ALA A 470 -40.94 0.04 -30.35
CA ALA A 470 -41.41 0.17 -28.97
C ALA A 470 -40.32 -0.05 -27.88
N PRO A 471 -40.21 0.85 -26.86
CA PRO A 471 -39.16 0.80 -25.84
C PRO A 471 -39.09 -0.59 -25.19
N ALA A 472 -37.86 -1.09 -24.98
CA ALA A 472 -37.63 -2.40 -24.38
C ALA A 472 -38.37 -2.52 -23.04
N ALA A 473 -39.31 -3.47 -22.95
CA ALA A 473 -40.22 -3.55 -21.82
C ALA A 473 -39.51 -3.69 -20.45
N LEU A 474 -38.34 -4.33 -20.39
CA LEU A 474 -37.54 -4.54 -19.17
C LEU A 474 -36.05 -4.73 -19.50
N LEU A 475 -35.15 -4.18 -18.67
CA LEU A 475 -33.70 -4.40 -18.75
C LEU A 475 -33.21 -5.28 -17.59
N ARG A 476 -32.26 -6.18 -17.85
CA ARG A 476 -31.78 -7.15 -16.86
C ARG A 476 -30.27 -7.36 -16.93
N TRP A 477 -29.63 -7.26 -15.78
CA TRP A 477 -28.22 -7.59 -15.55
C TRP A 477 -28.10 -8.77 -14.58
N ARG A 478 -27.08 -9.61 -14.78
CA ARG A 478 -26.85 -10.83 -13.99
C ARG A 478 -25.36 -11.09 -13.81
N ALA A 479 -25.03 -11.89 -12.79
CA ALA A 479 -23.69 -12.43 -12.59
C ALA A 479 -23.10 -13.04 -13.87
N GLY A 480 -21.85 -12.66 -14.15
CA GLY A 480 -21.10 -13.10 -15.32
C GLY A 480 -20.25 -14.32 -15.02
N TRP A 481 -19.63 -14.90 -16.06
CA TRP A 481 -18.74 -16.06 -15.91
C TRP A 481 -17.56 -15.82 -14.95
N GLY A 482 -17.07 -14.58 -14.83
CA GLY A 482 -16.03 -14.21 -13.87
C GLY A 482 -16.44 -14.43 -12.41
N ASP A 483 -17.71 -14.19 -12.06
CA ASP A 483 -18.25 -14.45 -10.73
C ASP A 483 -18.22 -15.97 -10.43
N TRP A 484 -18.53 -16.80 -11.43
CA TRP A 484 -18.49 -18.27 -11.33
C TRP A 484 -17.07 -18.84 -11.22
N ILE A 485 -16.11 -18.31 -11.99
CA ILE A 485 -14.71 -18.75 -11.92
C ILE A 485 -14.10 -18.41 -10.55
N SER A 486 -14.37 -17.20 -10.06
CA SER A 486 -13.92 -16.76 -8.73
C SER A 486 -14.45 -17.68 -7.63
N MET A 487 -15.68 -18.19 -7.80
CA MET A 487 -16.25 -19.21 -6.92
C MET A 487 -15.55 -20.56 -7.03
N ALA A 488 -15.27 -21.03 -8.24
CA ALA A 488 -14.54 -22.28 -8.43
C ALA A 488 -13.18 -22.24 -7.72
N VAL A 489 -12.49 -21.08 -7.74
CA VAL A 489 -11.22 -20.88 -7.02
C VAL A 489 -11.41 -20.90 -5.50
N VAL A 490 -12.44 -20.23 -4.97
CA VAL A 490 -12.72 -20.25 -3.51
C VAL A 490 -13.09 -21.65 -3.03
N VAL A 491 -13.91 -22.39 -3.80
CA VAL A 491 -14.28 -23.77 -3.48
C VAL A 491 -13.06 -24.69 -3.56
N LEU A 492 -12.21 -24.55 -4.58
CA LEU A 492 -10.97 -25.32 -4.70
C LEU A 492 -10.00 -25.01 -3.54
N TYR A 493 -9.89 -23.75 -3.13
CA TYR A 493 -9.08 -23.35 -1.98
C TYR A 493 -9.64 -23.92 -0.67
N ALA A 494 -10.96 -23.90 -0.48
CA ALA A 494 -11.62 -24.49 0.68
C ALA A 494 -11.45 -26.02 0.72
N ALA A 495 -11.55 -26.69 -0.43
CA ALA A 495 -11.33 -28.13 -0.57
C ALA A 495 -9.85 -28.53 -0.37
N TRP A 496 -8.92 -27.67 -0.78
CA TRP A 496 -7.50 -27.86 -0.46
C TRP A 496 -7.23 -27.68 1.04
N PHE A 497 -7.88 -26.69 1.65
CA PHE A 497 -7.80 -26.46 3.09
C PHE A 497 -8.40 -27.64 3.88
N SER A 498 -9.43 -28.32 3.35
CA SER A 498 -10.17 -29.41 4.00
C SER A 498 -9.41 -30.74 4.16
N GLY A 499 -8.15 -30.82 3.74
CA GLY A 499 -7.34 -32.04 3.86
C GLY A 499 -6.63 -32.24 5.21
N GLY A 500 -6.82 -31.35 6.18
CA GLY A 500 -6.18 -31.43 7.50
C GLY A 500 -7.05 -32.14 8.54
N HIS A 501 -6.44 -32.86 9.48
CA HIS A 501 -7.16 -33.48 10.60
C HIS A 501 -7.03 -32.62 11.87
N GLY A 502 -8.07 -32.57 12.71
CA GLY A 502 -8.04 -31.96 14.05
C GLY A 502 -9.12 -30.90 14.35
N ILE A 503 -9.35 -30.60 15.63
CA ILE A 503 -10.46 -29.72 16.08
C ILE A 503 -10.42 -28.30 15.50
N ARG A 504 -9.22 -27.75 15.28
CA ARG A 504 -9.04 -26.44 14.63
C ARG A 504 -9.48 -26.47 13.17
N HIS A 505 -9.30 -27.61 12.50
CA HIS A 505 -9.73 -27.82 11.13
C HIS A 505 -11.26 -27.78 11.02
N TYR A 506 -11.96 -28.48 11.91
CA TYR A 506 -13.42 -28.44 11.98
C TYR A 506 -13.96 -27.04 12.30
N VAL A 507 -13.38 -26.34 13.29
CA VAL A 507 -13.84 -24.98 13.65
C VAL A 507 -13.63 -23.99 12.51
N VAL A 508 -12.45 -23.98 11.88
CA VAL A 508 -12.17 -23.08 10.75
C VAL A 508 -12.98 -23.46 9.51
N GLY A 509 -13.09 -24.75 9.19
CA GLY A 509 -13.87 -25.25 8.06
C GLY A 509 -15.36 -24.91 8.19
N VAL A 510 -15.94 -25.07 9.38
CA VAL A 510 -17.33 -24.66 9.67
C VAL A 510 -17.47 -23.14 9.57
N ALA A 511 -16.55 -22.36 10.14
CA ALA A 511 -16.59 -20.90 10.06
C ALA A 511 -16.50 -20.39 8.61
N VAL A 512 -15.60 -20.97 7.80
CA VAL A 512 -15.47 -20.66 6.36
C VAL A 512 -16.74 -21.06 5.60
N SER A 513 -17.33 -22.22 5.92
CA SER A 513 -18.58 -22.69 5.30
C SER A 513 -19.77 -21.77 5.61
N LEU A 514 -19.87 -21.28 6.84
CA LEU A 514 -20.89 -20.30 7.24
C LEU A 514 -20.67 -18.93 6.58
N LEU A 515 -19.41 -18.48 6.48
CA LEU A 515 -19.07 -17.26 5.77
C LEU A 515 -19.41 -17.38 4.27
N ALA A 516 -19.10 -18.52 3.66
CA ALA A 516 -19.46 -18.85 2.29
C ALA A 516 -21.00 -18.85 2.12
N ALA A 517 -21.74 -19.52 2.99
CA ALA A 517 -23.21 -19.54 2.99
C ALA A 517 -23.82 -18.12 2.98
N ARG A 518 -23.14 -17.16 3.59
CA ARG A 518 -23.58 -15.76 3.64
C ARG A 518 -23.17 -14.94 2.42
N VAL A 519 -21.95 -15.11 1.92
CA VAL A 519 -21.38 -14.27 0.85
C VAL A 519 -21.68 -14.81 -0.55
N LEU A 520 -21.60 -16.13 -0.75
CA LEU A 520 -21.66 -16.75 -2.07
C LEU A 520 -23.01 -16.56 -2.77
N PRO A 521 -24.18 -16.68 -2.12
CA PRO A 521 -25.45 -16.51 -2.81
C PRO A 521 -25.58 -15.12 -3.44
N ARG A 522 -25.15 -14.07 -2.73
CA ARG A 522 -25.18 -12.70 -3.21
C ARG A 522 -24.23 -12.50 -4.40
N ARG A 523 -23.05 -13.12 -4.39
CA ARG A 523 -22.08 -13.03 -5.51
C ARG A 523 -22.48 -13.85 -6.73
N LEU A 524 -23.06 -15.04 -6.54
CA LEU A 524 -23.43 -15.95 -7.64
C LEU A 524 -24.73 -15.56 -8.34
N CYS A 525 -25.66 -14.99 -7.59
CA CYS A 525 -27.04 -14.78 -8.04
C CYS A 525 -27.46 -13.32 -7.99
N TRP A 526 -26.51 -12.37 -7.98
CA TRP A 526 -26.87 -10.97 -8.12
C TRP A 526 -27.58 -10.78 -9.46
N ARG A 527 -28.70 -10.08 -9.38
CA ARG A 527 -29.54 -9.73 -10.51
C ARG A 527 -30.09 -8.34 -10.24
N ILE A 528 -29.96 -7.48 -11.25
CA ILE A 528 -30.55 -6.17 -11.25
C ILE A 528 -31.57 -6.17 -12.39
N THR A 529 -32.80 -5.77 -12.10
CA THR A 529 -33.84 -5.59 -13.11
C THR A 529 -34.31 -4.16 -13.06
N ALA A 530 -34.22 -3.44 -14.17
CA ALA A 530 -34.79 -2.10 -14.29
C ALA A 530 -36.20 -2.20 -14.86
N ASP A 531 -37.13 -1.50 -14.22
CA ASP A 531 -38.51 -1.33 -14.67
C ASP A 531 -38.92 0.16 -14.60
N ARG A 532 -40.20 0.44 -14.84
CA ARG A 532 -40.74 1.81 -14.77
C ARG A 532 -40.53 2.47 -13.41
N ASP A 533 -40.68 1.71 -12.33
CA ASP A 533 -40.72 2.24 -10.97
C ASP A 533 -39.31 2.40 -10.39
N GLY A 534 -38.35 1.59 -10.82
CA GLY A 534 -36.96 1.70 -10.39
C GLY A 534 -36.07 0.51 -10.73
N LEU A 535 -35.11 0.27 -9.84
CA LEU A 535 -34.21 -0.87 -9.89
C LEU A 535 -34.63 -1.91 -8.84
N TRP A 536 -34.92 -3.12 -9.29
CA TRP A 536 -35.06 -4.29 -8.43
C TRP A 536 -33.72 -4.97 -8.23
N LEU A 537 -33.24 -4.94 -6.99
CA LEU A 537 -31.97 -5.49 -6.55
C LEU A 537 -32.21 -6.81 -5.82
N ALA A 538 -31.65 -7.91 -6.32
CA ALA A 538 -31.69 -9.17 -5.60
C ALA A 538 -30.93 -9.06 -4.27
N GLY A 539 -31.63 -9.24 -3.15
CA GLY A 539 -31.08 -9.24 -1.81
C GLY A 539 -31.14 -10.62 -1.16
N PHE A 540 -30.32 -10.80 -0.10
CA PHE A 540 -30.28 -12.07 0.64
C PHE A 540 -31.64 -12.41 1.28
N ARG A 541 -32.31 -11.41 1.85
CA ARG A 541 -33.63 -11.54 2.50
C ARG A 541 -34.82 -11.37 1.55
N GLY A 542 -34.58 -10.95 0.30
CA GLY A 542 -35.64 -10.65 -0.66
C GLY A 542 -35.22 -9.57 -1.66
N PRO A 543 -35.99 -9.38 -2.74
CA PRO A 543 -35.76 -8.29 -3.67
C PRO A 543 -36.03 -6.93 -3.02
N ARG A 544 -35.23 -5.93 -3.35
CA ARG A 544 -35.41 -4.54 -2.89
C ARG A 544 -35.66 -3.65 -4.10
N LEU A 545 -36.69 -2.83 -4.05
CA LEU A 545 -36.93 -1.78 -5.03
C LEU A 545 -36.18 -0.53 -4.59
N LEU A 546 -35.39 0.03 -5.51
CA LEU A 546 -34.80 1.35 -5.37
C LEU A 546 -35.41 2.24 -6.46
N ALA A 547 -36.26 3.18 -6.07
CA ALA A 547 -36.94 4.06 -7.02
C ALA A 547 -35.93 4.90 -7.79
N TRP A 548 -36.23 5.24 -9.05
CA TRP A 548 -35.32 6.04 -9.87
C TRP A 548 -34.92 7.38 -9.24
N ASP A 549 -35.84 8.00 -8.51
CA ASP A 549 -35.65 9.30 -7.88
C ASP A 549 -34.81 9.22 -6.58
N ASP A 550 -34.71 8.01 -6.00
CA ASP A 550 -33.91 7.76 -4.79
C ASP A 550 -32.45 7.44 -5.11
N ILE A 551 -32.13 7.14 -6.37
CA ILE A 551 -30.76 6.82 -6.80
C ILE A 551 -29.94 8.11 -6.78
N ARG A 552 -28.89 8.14 -5.96
CA ARG A 552 -27.95 9.27 -5.91
C ARG A 552 -26.70 9.03 -6.72
N THR A 553 -26.13 7.84 -6.56
CA THR A 553 -24.89 7.48 -7.24
C THR A 553 -24.88 6.00 -7.60
N VAL A 554 -24.41 5.73 -8.81
CA VAL A 554 -24.12 4.39 -9.31
C VAL A 554 -22.64 4.40 -9.69
N ARG A 555 -21.83 3.65 -8.96
CA ARG A 555 -20.38 3.64 -9.17
C ARG A 555 -19.84 2.23 -9.15
N CYS A 556 -19.01 1.92 -10.14
CA CYS A 556 -18.13 0.76 -10.09
C CYS A 556 -16.77 1.26 -9.59
N ARG A 557 -16.35 0.90 -8.38
CA ARG A 557 -15.01 1.25 -7.86
C ARG A 557 -14.20 -0.01 -7.68
N ARG A 558 -13.07 -0.12 -8.40
CA ARG A 558 -12.22 -1.32 -8.45
C ARG A 558 -13.05 -2.56 -8.76
N SER A 559 -13.40 -3.36 -7.76
CA SER A 559 -14.12 -4.64 -7.79
C SER A 559 -15.59 -4.57 -7.38
N GLU A 560 -16.06 -3.42 -6.93
CA GLU A 560 -17.36 -3.29 -6.28
C GLU A 560 -18.33 -2.51 -7.18
N LEU A 561 -19.50 -3.09 -7.45
CA LEU A 561 -20.65 -2.39 -8.00
C LEU A 561 -21.50 -1.87 -6.84
N ARG A 562 -21.47 -0.54 -6.64
CA ARG A 562 -22.19 0.12 -5.56
C ARG A 562 -23.29 1.02 -6.12
N ILE A 563 -24.49 0.86 -5.60
CA ILE A 563 -25.67 1.65 -5.88
C ILE A 563 -26.14 2.22 -4.55
N VAL A 564 -26.09 3.55 -4.43
CA VAL A 564 -26.47 4.25 -3.20
C VAL A 564 -27.82 4.92 -3.41
N GLY A 565 -28.81 4.47 -2.64
CA GLY A 565 -30.12 5.10 -2.49
C GLY A 565 -30.20 6.02 -1.28
N GLY A 566 -31.17 6.94 -1.25
CA GLY A 566 -31.67 7.58 -0.03
C GLY A 566 -30.65 8.27 0.89
N ARG A 567 -31.07 8.59 2.13
CA ARG A 567 -30.19 9.09 3.22
C ARG A 567 -29.80 7.99 4.21
N ALA A 568 -30.49 6.85 4.22
CA ALA A 568 -30.27 5.79 5.20
C ALA A 568 -29.20 4.78 4.73
N PRO A 569 -28.30 4.32 5.60
CA PRO A 569 -27.30 3.29 5.26
C PRO A 569 -27.94 1.94 4.85
N ALA A 570 -29.21 1.73 5.16
CA ALA A 570 -29.97 0.54 4.75
C ALA A 570 -30.28 0.49 3.24
N ASP A 571 -30.20 1.63 2.54
CA ASP A 571 -30.51 1.80 1.10
C ASP A 571 -29.29 1.60 0.21
N GLU A 572 -28.15 1.21 0.80
CA GLU A 572 -26.94 0.89 0.08
C GLU A 572 -26.94 -0.57 -0.41
N TRP A 573 -26.69 -0.74 -1.70
CA TRP A 573 -26.48 -2.05 -2.30
C TRP A 573 -25.11 -2.12 -2.96
N ALA A 574 -24.29 -3.05 -2.47
CA ALA A 574 -22.96 -3.36 -3.01
C ALA A 574 -22.84 -4.83 -3.42
N VAL A 575 -22.09 -5.11 -4.48
CA VAL A 575 -21.62 -6.47 -4.79
C VAL A 575 -20.17 -6.40 -5.21
N ASP A 576 -19.35 -7.27 -4.61
CA ASP A 576 -17.94 -7.43 -4.99
C ASP A 576 -17.77 -8.55 -6.02
N ALA A 577 -16.92 -8.29 -7.01
CA ALA A 577 -16.33 -9.30 -7.89
C ALA A 577 -14.82 -9.38 -7.70
N LEU A 578 -14.27 -10.59 -7.76
CA LEU A 578 -12.83 -10.74 -7.86
C LEU A 578 -12.40 -10.33 -9.28
N ARG A 579 -11.71 -9.19 -9.41
CA ARG A 579 -11.24 -8.71 -10.70
C ARG A 579 -9.91 -9.32 -11.08
N TRP A 580 -9.74 -9.52 -12.38
CA TRP A 580 -8.50 -10.03 -12.96
C TRP A 580 -8.05 -9.02 -14.01
N PRO A 581 -7.52 -7.85 -13.59
CA PRO A 581 -7.30 -6.71 -14.50
C PRO A 581 -6.36 -7.05 -15.65
N TRP A 582 -5.41 -7.95 -15.43
CA TRP A 582 -4.48 -8.42 -16.46
C TRP A 582 -5.19 -9.26 -17.53
N LEU A 583 -6.13 -10.12 -17.13
CA LEU A 583 -6.88 -10.99 -18.03
C LEU A 583 -7.94 -10.18 -18.79
N GLU A 584 -8.63 -9.29 -18.08
CA GLU A 584 -9.56 -8.31 -18.67
C GLU A 584 -8.86 -7.43 -19.71
N ALA A 585 -7.66 -6.92 -19.39
CA ALA A 585 -6.87 -6.11 -20.32
C ALA A 585 -6.36 -6.93 -21.52
N ARG A 586 -5.97 -8.20 -21.30
CA ARG A 586 -5.48 -9.08 -22.37
C ARG A 586 -6.59 -9.52 -23.32
N LEU A 587 -7.81 -9.70 -22.82
CA LEU A 587 -8.97 -10.13 -23.60
C LEU A 587 -9.81 -8.97 -24.14
N GLY A 588 -9.50 -7.72 -23.78
CA GLY A 588 -10.25 -6.53 -24.20
C GLY A 588 -11.70 -6.51 -23.72
N MET A 589 -12.05 -7.31 -22.70
CA MET A 589 -13.42 -7.44 -22.20
C MET A 589 -13.62 -6.53 -20.99
N PRO A 590 -14.52 -5.53 -21.07
CA PRO A 590 -14.89 -4.71 -19.91
C PRO A 590 -15.57 -5.57 -18.85
N HIS A 591 -15.32 -5.28 -17.58
CA HIS A 591 -15.94 -6.03 -16.50
C HIS A 591 -17.47 -5.83 -16.56
N PRO A 592 -18.29 -6.88 -16.39
CA PRO A 592 -19.75 -6.79 -16.48
C PRO A 592 -20.35 -5.72 -15.54
N TYR A 593 -19.67 -5.43 -14.43
CA TYR A 593 -20.10 -4.42 -13.45
C TYR A 593 -19.90 -3.00 -13.97
N GLU A 594 -18.80 -2.73 -14.69
CA GLU A 594 -18.54 -1.41 -15.27
C GLU A 594 -19.57 -1.09 -16.35
N ARG A 595 -19.91 -2.08 -17.18
CA ARG A 595 -20.99 -1.98 -18.16
C ARG A 595 -22.34 -1.73 -17.49
N THR A 596 -22.66 -2.52 -16.46
CA THR A 596 -23.92 -2.39 -15.70
C THR A 596 -24.03 -1.00 -15.07
N ALA A 597 -22.98 -0.50 -14.43
CA ALA A 597 -22.96 0.83 -13.84
C ALA A 597 -23.17 1.94 -14.89
N ALA A 598 -22.51 1.84 -16.04
CA ALA A 598 -22.65 2.82 -17.12
C ALA A 598 -24.07 2.84 -17.71
N GLU A 599 -24.65 1.67 -17.98
CA GLU A 599 -26.02 1.55 -18.50
C GLU A 599 -27.06 2.09 -17.50
N ILE A 600 -26.94 1.74 -16.22
CA ILE A 600 -27.84 2.27 -15.18
C ILE A 600 -27.66 3.80 -15.03
N THR A 601 -26.43 4.30 -15.07
CA THR A 601 -26.16 5.74 -14.98
C THR A 601 -26.80 6.50 -16.15
N ALA A 602 -26.79 5.91 -17.36
CA ALA A 602 -27.45 6.49 -18.53
C ALA A 602 -28.98 6.55 -18.36
N LEU A 603 -29.61 5.48 -17.86
CA LEU A 603 -31.05 5.43 -17.57
C LEU A 603 -31.48 6.41 -16.46
N TRP A 604 -30.61 6.59 -15.47
CA TRP A 604 -30.86 7.52 -14.38
C TRP A 604 -30.79 8.98 -14.86
N ARG A 605 -29.79 9.33 -15.67
CA ARG A 605 -29.60 10.69 -16.22
C ARG A 605 -30.62 11.08 -17.29
N ASP A 606 -31.10 10.12 -18.08
CA ASP A 606 -32.08 10.36 -19.15
C ASP A 606 -33.39 9.58 -18.89
N PRO A 607 -34.40 10.22 -18.27
CA PRO A 607 -35.66 9.58 -17.95
C PRO A 607 -36.42 9.02 -19.16
N ALA A 608 -36.21 9.58 -20.36
CA ALA A 608 -36.86 9.11 -21.57
C ALA A 608 -36.40 7.70 -21.99
N ARG A 609 -35.24 7.25 -21.46
CA ARG A 609 -34.69 5.91 -21.73
C ARG A 609 -35.16 4.85 -20.73
N ARG A 610 -35.92 5.24 -19.69
CA ARG A 610 -36.37 4.30 -18.65
C ARG A 610 -37.33 3.25 -19.27
N PRO A 611 -37.26 1.98 -18.84
CA PRO A 611 -38.19 0.96 -19.31
C PRO A 611 -39.63 1.34 -18.98
N THR A 612 -40.57 1.08 -19.88
CA THR A 612 -42.01 1.39 -19.68
C THR A 612 -42.80 0.23 -19.07
N GLY A 613 -42.26 -0.98 -19.10
CA GLY A 613 -42.90 -2.17 -18.52
C GLY A 613 -42.73 -2.25 -17.01
N VAL A 614 -43.69 -2.90 -16.36
CA VAL A 614 -43.64 -3.24 -14.92
C VAL A 614 -43.15 -4.67 -14.78
N ALA A 615 -42.19 -4.91 -13.88
CA ALA A 615 -41.67 -6.25 -13.67
C ALA A 615 -42.65 -7.12 -12.87
N ASP A 616 -43.01 -8.30 -13.40
CA ASP A 616 -43.75 -9.32 -12.64
C ASP A 616 -42.95 -9.81 -11.41
N GLU A 617 -43.65 -10.32 -10.40
CA GLU A 617 -43.05 -10.84 -9.16
C GLU A 617 -41.98 -11.92 -9.40
N ARG A 618 -42.19 -12.79 -10.41
CA ARG A 618 -41.18 -13.79 -10.84
C ARG A 618 -39.89 -13.16 -11.40
N ARG A 619 -39.96 -11.93 -11.90
CA ARG A 619 -38.86 -11.20 -12.55
C ARG A 619 -38.11 -10.29 -11.58
N ARG A 620 -38.73 -9.88 -10.47
CA ARG A 620 -38.13 -9.05 -9.39
C ARG A 620 -37.01 -9.76 -8.61
N GLY A 621 -36.96 -11.10 -8.69
CA GLY A 621 -35.94 -11.93 -8.06
C GLY A 621 -36.49 -12.70 -6.85
N ARG A 622 -35.77 -13.75 -6.44
CA ARG A 622 -36.11 -14.56 -5.26
C ARG A 622 -35.13 -14.24 -4.13
N ALA A 623 -35.57 -14.44 -2.89
CA ALA A 623 -34.67 -14.39 -1.75
C ALA A 623 -33.55 -15.44 -1.92
N LEU A 624 -32.31 -15.04 -1.65
CA LEU A 624 -31.13 -15.87 -1.88
C LEU A 624 -30.76 -16.76 -0.67
N TRP A 625 -31.40 -16.56 0.48
CA TRP A 625 -31.15 -17.35 1.69
C TRP A 625 -31.27 -18.88 1.51
N PRO A 626 -32.19 -19.45 0.67
CA PRO A 626 -32.27 -20.90 0.52
C PRO A 626 -30.99 -21.48 -0.09
N LEU A 627 -30.37 -20.76 -1.03
CA LEU A 627 -29.08 -21.14 -1.61
C LEU A 627 -27.96 -21.06 -0.56
N GLY A 628 -28.01 -20.05 0.32
CA GLY A 628 -27.08 -19.94 1.45
C GLY A 628 -27.17 -21.15 2.39
N VAL A 629 -28.38 -21.60 2.72
CA VAL A 629 -28.60 -22.80 3.55
C VAL A 629 -28.02 -24.04 2.90
N VAL A 630 -28.24 -24.24 1.59
CA VAL A 630 -27.67 -25.38 0.86
C VAL A 630 -26.14 -25.33 0.87
N ILE A 631 -25.54 -24.18 0.57
CA ILE A 631 -24.08 -24.00 0.57
C ILE A 631 -23.50 -24.27 1.96
N GLY A 632 -24.13 -23.75 3.01
CA GLY A 632 -23.70 -23.97 4.40
C GLY A 632 -23.81 -25.42 4.81
N ALA A 633 -24.92 -26.08 4.50
CA ALA A 633 -25.13 -27.49 4.84
C ALA A 633 -24.13 -28.40 4.12
N VAL A 634 -23.89 -28.18 2.82
CA VAL A 634 -22.90 -28.94 2.04
C VAL A 634 -21.48 -28.68 2.54
N GLY A 635 -21.13 -27.42 2.82
CA GLY A 635 -19.80 -27.08 3.35
C GLY A 635 -19.53 -27.68 4.73
N VAL A 636 -20.51 -27.59 5.64
CA VAL A 636 -20.41 -28.20 6.98
C VAL A 636 -20.34 -29.73 6.88
N ALA A 637 -21.17 -30.35 6.04
CA ALA A 637 -21.11 -31.79 5.82
C ALA A 637 -19.74 -32.22 5.26
N ALA A 638 -19.23 -31.51 4.25
CA ALA A 638 -17.91 -31.79 3.68
C ALA A 638 -16.78 -31.67 4.73
N VAL A 639 -16.89 -30.73 5.66
CA VAL A 639 -15.92 -30.56 6.76
C VAL A 639 -16.06 -31.63 7.84
N LEU A 640 -17.27 -32.13 8.11
CA LEU A 640 -17.52 -33.11 9.18
C LEU A 640 -17.30 -34.57 8.76
N PHE A 641 -17.49 -34.88 7.47
CA PHE A 641 -17.41 -36.25 6.94
C PHE A 641 -16.10 -36.56 6.20
N HIS A 642 -15.19 -35.59 6.10
CA HIS A 642 -13.78 -35.77 5.74
C HIS A 642 -12.89 -35.58 6.98
#